data_AF-A0A076HKM8-F1
#
_entry.id   AF-A0A076HKM8-F1
#
_cell.length_a   1.000
_cell.length_b   1.000
_cell.length_c   1.000
_cell.angle_alpha   90.00
_cell.angle_beta   90.00
_cell.angle_gamma   90.00
#
_symmetry.space_group_name_H-M   'P 1'
#
loop_
_entity.id
_entity.type
_entity.pdbx_description
1 polymer ?
#
loop_
_entity_poly.entity_id
_entity_poly.type
_entity_poly.pdbx_seq_one_letter_code
_entity_poly.pdbx_strand_id
1 'polypeptide(L)'
;MGLTCHAQTGAWLPAGANTSYPRTLLQAADIPAVQATLAGSSSARTLYAGLYAGTGTTPPTDNASSGGRRARATFAKNTAFVLLLNRRPDGAALAPLTEAEQTALLSGAQSALETLNPAVEGVINYTEWQWRSKELIDYLVAYDLLRGAGVPEASLAPAKARLQTFAGNLYQQSNQPFFGVSFYAFVKNNHTLMTAAALGMAAVVLNDATSLSPQQQPQNWINAGMYHLDNVLWQDAQRQSDPAAVAGYAEGPYYFKYAFLNCLPFFRAMGHFLPAGPLPYTVGTRTRDIPNPYYDPRYARLYDWITAILLPDGRLPALEDSYVDMGMPELALTGQRRYVRPLALGNLAPQQLNTLSSQLRDITVDMRAAYLAANLQPLAAPADSGLTVLPASGNLVFRSGPDTLATYLHLYGKNGAAQTNSGGHSQADAGSFLLHAYGQLLALDAGYLSYGRRAEVGNATNHNMVLVDGAGPAIGTTGAANDAAAFIQNTFQTSGLRYGEVQTSYQQAGITRKALFVRGTYFILADALAAPVAHTYTWQLHGYGLAGGTPATGTFTDSLTVGAGIWHKNGAQLRTQVVATGGATYTAATGSHELTYNTPEQHTTLLAHATGTSPQFLAALYPYTSAAPRLLAASTAGTATLSSRGAFLDAAFAQADTVLSMVASALPKPLAADGRLNFYSTDSLGNFAQLFVQDGRVLQYGTQPMLQASRRATLSWQQLSGTQFEGYASRATELVLALDFVPGTVTGVGVQRYSYNAAARQLTVMLTQAGRFFVSSVARPLPVELVRFGARRQPDGTVHLSWQTASELRNAGFTVERRTDAGAFRAVGSRPGRGTSVTPTSYTLDDLTPPAEQTYYRLVQTDHDNTTTYSMVATVPALARQPRVLVQPVPASQELTVKFAGTVAGQQVQIFNQLGQLVVRVPYQPQARLGISHLPPGLYQLRLVDAHGQPLAPTEKVLIAR
;
A
#
# COMPACT_ATOMS: atom_id res chain seq x y z
N MET A 1 -11.81 61.85 41.99
CA MET A 1 -11.28 61.41 40.67
C MET A 1 -11.58 59.93 40.54
N GLY A 2 -12.44 59.56 39.60
CA GLY A 2 -13.03 58.23 39.50
C GLY A 2 -12.09 57.19 38.91
N LEU A 3 -11.97 56.05 39.61
CA LEU A 3 -11.41 54.80 39.10
C LEU A 3 -12.45 54.13 38.20
N THR A 4 -12.23 54.10 36.89
CA THR A 4 -12.97 53.20 36.00
C THR A 4 -12.43 51.79 36.16
N CYS A 5 -13.12 51.01 37.00
CA CYS A 5 -12.93 49.57 37.11
C CYS A 5 -13.49 48.92 35.83
N HIS A 6 -12.64 48.62 34.84
CA HIS A 6 -13.04 47.77 33.72
C HIS A 6 -13.19 46.33 34.26
N ALA A 7 -14.43 45.90 34.47
CA ALA A 7 -14.71 44.50 34.74
C ALA A 7 -14.15 43.66 33.58
N GLN A 8 -13.22 42.73 33.85
CA GLN A 8 -12.77 41.77 32.86
C GLN A 8 -13.98 40.95 32.40
N THR A 9 -14.44 41.19 31.17
CA THR A 9 -15.63 40.57 30.59
C THR A 9 -15.42 39.09 30.24
N GLY A 10 -14.17 38.63 30.22
CA GLY A 10 -13.77 37.24 30.00
C GLY A 10 -13.79 36.76 28.53
N ALA A 11 -14.07 37.66 27.57
CA ALA A 11 -13.95 37.39 26.15
C ALA A 11 -12.49 37.09 25.74
N TRP A 12 -12.30 36.39 24.62
CA TRP A 12 -10.98 36.04 24.08
C TRP A 12 -10.82 36.54 22.64
N LEU A 13 -10.29 37.75 22.51
CA LEU A 13 -10.04 38.43 21.23
C LEU A 13 -8.55 38.78 21.10
N PRO A 14 -7.67 37.79 20.89
CA PRO A 14 -6.25 38.05 20.71
C PRO A 14 -5.98 38.88 19.44
N ALA A 15 -4.86 39.61 19.43
CA ALA A 15 -4.46 40.40 18.27
C ALA A 15 -4.29 39.50 17.03
N GLY A 16 -4.80 39.97 15.88
CA GLY A 16 -4.79 39.20 14.63
C GLY A 16 -5.91 38.17 14.47
N ALA A 17 -6.85 38.09 15.43
CA ALA A 17 -8.03 37.24 15.33
C ALA A 17 -8.93 37.61 14.13
N ASN A 18 -9.21 36.67 13.25
CA ASN A 18 -10.20 36.81 12.19
C ASN A 18 -11.60 36.48 12.72
N THR A 19 -12.42 37.51 12.93
CA THR A 19 -13.77 37.39 13.48
C THR A 19 -14.87 37.24 12.42
N SER A 20 -14.52 36.88 11.19
CA SER A 20 -15.51 36.60 10.13
C SER A 20 -16.08 35.18 10.23
N TYR A 21 -17.31 34.99 9.75
CA TYR A 21 -17.98 33.69 9.69
C TYR A 21 -18.17 33.24 8.23
N PRO A 22 -18.17 31.93 7.93
CA PRO A 22 -17.80 30.83 8.82
C PRO A 22 -16.27 30.78 9.01
N ARG A 23 -15.80 30.16 10.09
CA ARG A 23 -14.36 29.94 10.34
C ARG A 23 -14.00 28.57 10.88
N THR A 24 -14.98 27.71 11.18
CA THR A 24 -14.71 26.40 11.75
C THR A 24 -14.17 25.42 10.70
N LEU A 25 -15.04 24.93 9.81
CA LEU A 25 -14.69 23.93 8.80
C LEU A 25 -14.14 24.54 7.50
N LEU A 26 -14.57 25.75 7.14
CA LEU A 26 -14.12 26.46 5.95
C LEU A 26 -14.35 27.97 6.15
N GLN A 27 -13.75 28.78 5.27
CA GLN A 27 -14.00 30.21 5.19
C GLN A 27 -14.99 30.53 4.06
N ALA A 28 -15.60 31.72 4.08
CA ALA A 28 -16.56 32.14 3.05
C ALA A 28 -15.99 32.04 1.62
N ALA A 29 -14.69 32.31 1.45
CA ALA A 29 -14.00 32.22 0.17
C ALA A 29 -13.86 30.78 -0.38
N ASP A 30 -13.98 29.76 0.48
CA ASP A 30 -13.84 28.35 0.08
C ASP A 30 -15.14 27.75 -0.49
N ILE A 31 -16.30 28.37 -0.19
CA ILE A 31 -17.63 27.85 -0.56
C ILE A 31 -17.74 27.54 -2.06
N PRO A 32 -17.35 28.43 -3.00
CA PRO A 32 -17.44 28.14 -4.42
C PRO A 32 -16.59 26.94 -4.85
N ALA A 33 -15.41 26.76 -4.26
CA ALA A 33 -14.53 25.65 -4.56
C ALA A 33 -15.10 24.31 -4.05
N VAL A 34 -15.73 24.30 -2.87
CA VAL A 34 -16.43 23.12 -2.35
C VAL A 34 -17.61 22.77 -3.26
N GLN A 35 -18.43 23.76 -3.65
CA GLN A 35 -19.55 23.54 -4.59
C GLN A 35 -19.07 22.98 -5.94
N ALA A 36 -17.95 23.49 -6.47
CA ALA A 36 -17.36 23.01 -7.71
C ALA A 36 -16.90 21.55 -7.61
N THR A 37 -16.22 21.17 -6.51
CA THR A 37 -15.83 19.78 -6.26
C THR A 37 -17.04 18.86 -6.14
N LEU A 38 -18.08 19.31 -5.44
CA LEU A 38 -19.33 18.56 -5.36
C LEU A 38 -19.98 18.41 -6.74
N ALA A 39 -19.92 19.40 -7.64
CA ALA A 39 -20.45 19.22 -8.99
C ALA A 39 -19.58 18.28 -9.86
N GLY A 40 -18.26 18.34 -9.70
CA GLY A 40 -17.29 17.65 -10.56
C GLY A 40 -16.90 16.23 -10.15
N SER A 41 -17.13 15.82 -8.89
CA SER A 41 -16.69 14.52 -8.37
C SER A 41 -17.87 13.61 -8.01
N SER A 42 -17.97 12.44 -8.63
CA SER A 42 -18.98 11.43 -8.26
C SER A 42 -18.84 10.98 -6.80
N SER A 43 -17.61 10.75 -6.33
CA SER A 43 -17.33 10.37 -4.94
C SER A 43 -17.79 11.46 -3.95
N ALA A 44 -17.48 12.73 -4.26
CA ALA A 44 -17.92 13.84 -3.41
C ALA A 44 -19.45 14.00 -3.40
N ARG A 45 -20.13 13.79 -4.55
CA ARG A 45 -21.60 13.77 -4.63
C ARG A 45 -22.21 12.66 -3.79
N THR A 46 -21.66 11.45 -3.85
CA THR A 46 -22.16 10.32 -3.05
C THR A 46 -22.05 10.61 -1.55
N LEU A 47 -20.91 11.14 -1.10
CA LEU A 47 -20.73 11.56 0.30
C LEU A 47 -21.74 12.65 0.69
N TYR A 48 -21.90 13.66 -0.15
CA TYR A 48 -22.82 14.77 0.10
C TYR A 48 -24.28 14.33 0.11
N ALA A 49 -24.71 13.48 -0.82
CA ALA A 49 -26.08 12.95 -0.86
C ALA A 49 -26.41 12.15 0.40
N GLY A 50 -25.49 11.30 0.85
CA GLY A 50 -25.65 10.56 2.12
C GLY A 50 -25.67 11.46 3.36
N LEU A 51 -25.02 12.62 3.31
CA LEU A 51 -25.09 13.64 4.36
C LEU A 51 -26.42 14.38 4.31
N TYR A 52 -26.84 14.82 3.12
CA TYR A 52 -28.09 15.55 2.86
C TYR A 52 -29.33 14.75 3.32
N ALA A 53 -29.33 13.45 3.10
CA ALA A 53 -30.41 12.55 3.52
C ALA A 53 -30.69 12.54 5.04
N GLY A 54 -29.72 12.96 5.86
CA GLY A 54 -29.85 13.07 7.31
C GLY A 54 -30.23 14.48 7.80
N THR A 55 -30.61 15.40 6.91
CA THR A 55 -31.00 16.79 7.24
C THR A 55 -32.51 16.99 7.15
N GLY A 56 -33.03 18.08 7.73
CA GLY A 56 -34.47 18.36 7.69
C GLY A 56 -34.92 19.46 8.66
N THR A 57 -36.22 19.44 8.99
CA THR A 57 -36.89 20.45 9.84
C THR A 57 -36.93 20.08 11.32
N THR A 58 -36.87 18.80 11.66
CA THR A 58 -37.08 18.33 13.04
C THR A 58 -35.86 17.55 13.51
N PRO A 59 -35.17 17.99 14.58
CA PRO A 59 -34.05 17.22 15.12
C PRO A 59 -34.53 15.90 15.74
N PRO A 60 -33.68 14.85 15.78
CA PRO A 60 -33.99 13.60 16.47
C PRO A 60 -34.49 13.84 17.90
N THR A 61 -35.54 13.15 18.37
CA THR A 61 -36.21 13.50 19.63
C THR A 61 -35.42 13.12 20.89
N ASP A 62 -34.62 12.05 20.85
CA ASP A 62 -33.81 11.62 21.98
C ASP A 62 -32.67 12.62 22.26
N ASN A 63 -32.80 13.31 23.39
CA ASN A 63 -31.84 14.29 23.90
C ASN A 63 -31.31 13.92 25.29
N ALA A 64 -31.52 12.66 25.69
CA ALA A 64 -31.14 12.14 26.99
C ALA A 64 -30.00 11.13 26.86
N SER A 65 -30.08 10.19 25.92
CA SER A 65 -29.03 9.18 25.75
C SER A 65 -27.80 9.75 25.04
N SER A 66 -26.62 9.18 25.32
CA SER A 66 -25.37 9.55 24.66
C SER A 66 -25.46 9.45 23.13
N GLY A 67 -26.10 8.39 22.62
CA GLY A 67 -26.34 8.21 21.18
C GLY A 67 -27.32 9.24 20.60
N GLY A 68 -28.44 9.48 21.27
CA GLY A 68 -29.46 10.44 20.83
C GLY A 68 -28.91 11.87 20.74
N ARG A 69 -28.19 12.31 21.77
CA ARG A 69 -27.57 13.65 21.79
C ARG A 69 -26.54 13.82 20.67
N ARG A 70 -25.69 12.81 20.41
CA ARG A 70 -24.77 12.82 19.25
C ARG A 70 -25.50 12.87 17.91
N ALA A 71 -26.60 12.14 17.76
CA ALA A 71 -27.41 12.18 16.55
C ALA A 71 -28.00 13.58 16.31
N ARG A 72 -28.46 14.27 17.37
CA ARG A 72 -28.94 15.66 17.32
C ARG A 72 -27.84 16.66 16.95
N ALA A 73 -26.65 16.52 17.53
CA ALA A 73 -25.50 17.37 17.19
C ALA A 73 -25.07 17.17 15.72
N THR A 74 -25.03 15.91 15.26
CA THR A 74 -24.75 15.56 13.85
C THR A 74 -25.77 16.17 12.91
N PHE A 75 -27.06 16.07 13.25
CA PHE A 75 -28.16 16.69 12.50
C PHE A 75 -27.96 18.21 12.40
N ALA A 76 -27.69 18.91 13.51
CA ALA A 76 -27.50 20.35 13.51
C ALA A 76 -26.37 20.78 12.57
N LYS A 77 -25.20 20.14 12.69
CA LYS A 77 -24.03 20.41 11.85
C LYS A 77 -24.32 20.16 10.37
N ASN A 78 -24.87 18.99 10.03
CA ASN A 78 -25.09 18.61 8.64
C ASN A 78 -26.15 19.51 7.98
N THR A 79 -27.23 19.83 8.70
CA THR A 79 -28.27 20.76 8.25
C THR A 79 -27.70 22.16 8.00
N ALA A 80 -26.89 22.69 8.92
CA ALA A 80 -26.23 23.98 8.75
C ALA A 80 -25.23 23.99 7.58
N PHE A 81 -24.51 22.89 7.36
CA PHE A 81 -23.59 22.74 6.22
C PHE A 81 -24.30 22.74 4.88
N VAL A 82 -25.42 22.02 4.76
CA VAL A 82 -26.26 22.02 3.55
C VAL A 82 -26.82 23.42 3.27
N LEU A 83 -27.32 24.10 4.31
CA LEU A 83 -27.82 25.47 4.19
C LEU A 83 -26.73 26.43 3.69
N LEU A 84 -25.53 26.36 4.29
CA LEU A 84 -24.38 27.19 3.89
C LEU A 84 -24.00 26.98 2.42
N LEU A 85 -23.96 25.72 1.96
CA LEU A 85 -23.61 25.42 0.58
C LEU A 85 -24.72 25.79 -0.40
N ASN A 86 -25.97 25.93 0.05
CA ASN A 86 -27.13 26.21 -0.80
C ASN A 86 -27.20 25.26 -2.02
N ARG A 87 -27.04 23.96 -1.79
CA ARG A 87 -27.14 22.92 -2.83
C ARG A 87 -27.91 21.70 -2.32
N ARG A 88 -28.77 21.12 -3.17
CA ARG A 88 -29.41 19.81 -2.97
C ARG A 88 -29.00 18.82 -4.06
N PRO A 89 -28.95 17.51 -3.77
CA PRO A 89 -28.91 16.47 -4.80
C PRO A 89 -30.10 16.59 -5.77
N ASP A 90 -29.84 16.42 -7.07
CA ASP A 90 -30.85 16.40 -8.13
C ASP A 90 -30.49 15.35 -9.18
N GLY A 91 -30.86 14.09 -8.93
CA GLY A 91 -30.36 12.94 -9.69
C GLY A 91 -28.84 12.83 -9.60
N ALA A 92 -28.16 12.88 -10.75
CA ALA A 92 -26.70 12.93 -10.80
C ALA A 92 -26.13 14.35 -10.65
N ALA A 93 -26.95 15.41 -10.63
CA ALA A 93 -26.50 16.79 -10.55
C ALA A 93 -26.73 17.39 -9.14
N LEU A 94 -26.42 18.69 -9.00
CA LEU A 94 -26.77 19.50 -7.83
C LEU A 94 -27.59 20.70 -8.28
N ALA A 95 -28.67 20.99 -7.56
CA ALA A 95 -29.50 22.17 -7.76
C ALA A 95 -29.40 23.12 -6.55
N PRO A 96 -29.67 24.43 -6.69
CA PRO A 96 -29.86 25.32 -5.55
C PRO A 96 -31.01 24.87 -4.65
N LEU A 97 -30.98 25.23 -3.37
CA LEU A 97 -32.12 25.03 -2.47
C LEU A 97 -33.21 26.04 -2.79
N THR A 98 -34.46 25.59 -2.75
CA THR A 98 -35.63 26.48 -2.77
C THR A 98 -35.72 27.30 -1.47
N GLU A 99 -36.43 28.42 -1.49
CA GLU A 99 -36.65 29.26 -0.30
C GLU A 99 -37.33 28.49 0.84
N ALA A 100 -38.27 27.60 0.50
CA ALA A 100 -38.94 26.73 1.46
C ALA A 100 -37.96 25.74 2.11
N GLU A 101 -37.06 25.12 1.33
CA GLU A 101 -36.02 24.23 1.85
C GLU A 101 -35.02 24.98 2.73
N GLN A 102 -34.60 26.19 2.33
CA GLN A 102 -33.70 27.02 3.15
C GLN A 102 -34.34 27.37 4.49
N THR A 103 -35.60 27.78 4.49
CA THR A 103 -36.38 28.08 5.71
C THR A 103 -36.53 26.85 6.60
N ALA A 104 -36.83 25.70 5.99
CA ALA A 104 -36.97 24.42 6.67
C ALA A 104 -35.68 23.97 7.38
N LEU A 105 -34.55 24.01 6.67
CA LEU A 105 -33.24 23.64 7.21
C LEU A 105 -32.78 24.62 8.30
N LEU A 106 -33.00 25.93 8.10
CA LEU A 106 -32.70 26.94 9.11
C LEU A 106 -33.46 26.67 10.41
N SER A 107 -34.78 26.46 10.32
CA SER A 107 -35.65 26.14 11.46
C SER A 107 -35.18 24.87 12.19
N GLY A 108 -34.84 23.82 11.45
CA GLY A 108 -34.35 22.57 12.03
C GLY A 108 -33.00 22.73 12.76
N ALA A 109 -32.03 23.40 12.15
CA ALA A 109 -30.73 23.64 12.77
C ALA A 109 -30.82 24.55 14.00
N GLN A 110 -31.63 25.62 13.93
CA GLN A 110 -31.92 26.50 15.07
C GLN A 110 -32.58 25.73 16.20
N SER A 111 -33.65 24.98 15.92
CA SER A 111 -34.34 24.16 16.91
C SER A 111 -33.37 23.18 17.60
N ALA A 112 -32.50 22.51 16.84
CA ALA A 112 -31.51 21.60 17.40
C ALA A 112 -30.53 22.26 18.38
N LEU A 113 -30.08 23.47 18.07
CA LEU A 113 -29.20 24.28 18.91
C LEU A 113 -29.92 24.84 20.15
N GLU A 114 -31.11 25.40 19.96
CA GLU A 114 -31.91 26.00 21.03
C GLU A 114 -32.49 24.98 21.98
N THR A 115 -32.58 23.71 21.58
CA THR A 115 -33.05 22.62 22.44
C THR A 115 -31.95 21.65 22.82
N LEU A 116 -30.67 21.95 22.55
CA LEU A 116 -29.55 21.11 22.99
C LEU A 116 -29.56 20.90 24.50
N ASN A 117 -29.11 19.74 24.95
CA ASN A 117 -28.90 19.44 26.37
C ASN A 117 -27.48 19.89 26.79
N PRO A 118 -27.33 20.90 27.67
CA PRO A 118 -26.03 21.43 28.06
C PRO A 118 -25.41 20.71 29.27
N ALA A 119 -26.09 19.71 29.86
CA ALA A 119 -25.60 19.04 31.07
C ALA A 119 -24.29 18.30 30.80
N VAL A 120 -23.39 18.26 31.78
CA VAL A 120 -22.17 17.46 31.72
C VAL A 120 -22.09 16.64 32.99
N GLU A 121 -21.85 15.35 32.83
CA GLU A 121 -21.75 14.39 33.92
C GLU A 121 -20.58 14.79 34.86
N GLY A 122 -20.73 14.56 36.16
CA GLY A 122 -19.68 14.87 37.13
C GLY A 122 -18.38 14.08 36.89
N VAL A 123 -17.24 14.59 37.38
CA VAL A 123 -15.90 14.05 37.08
C VAL A 123 -15.71 12.56 37.42
N ILE A 124 -16.46 12.00 38.37
CA ILE A 124 -16.40 10.55 38.67
C ILE A 124 -17.02 9.66 37.57
N ASN A 125 -17.87 10.23 36.72
CA ASN A 125 -18.58 9.55 35.64
C ASN A 125 -18.14 10.10 34.26
N TYR A 126 -16.86 10.45 34.12
CA TYR A 126 -16.31 11.07 32.91
C TYR A 126 -16.24 10.16 31.68
N THR A 127 -16.69 8.90 31.78
CA THR A 127 -16.59 7.87 30.74
C THR A 127 -17.33 8.21 29.44
N GLU A 128 -18.17 9.23 29.44
CA GLU A 128 -18.90 9.73 28.27
C GLU A 128 -18.42 11.11 27.80
N TRP A 129 -17.42 11.71 28.44
CA TRP A 129 -16.99 13.08 28.14
C TRP A 129 -16.40 13.27 26.76
N GLN A 130 -15.76 12.25 26.19
CA GLN A 130 -15.32 12.23 24.80
C GLN A 130 -16.50 12.47 23.84
N TRP A 131 -17.67 11.94 24.17
CA TRP A 131 -18.90 12.14 23.41
C TRP A 131 -19.53 13.50 23.69
N ARG A 132 -19.60 13.95 24.95
CA ARG A 132 -20.02 15.34 25.27
C ARG A 132 -19.17 16.36 24.51
N SER A 133 -17.87 16.12 24.44
CA SER A 133 -16.90 16.96 23.72
C SER A 133 -17.19 16.99 22.22
N LYS A 134 -17.48 15.82 21.62
CA LYS A 134 -17.83 15.72 20.20
C LYS A 134 -19.15 16.42 19.87
N GLU A 135 -20.16 16.27 20.73
CA GLU A 135 -21.44 16.96 20.59
C GLU A 135 -21.26 18.48 20.61
N LEU A 136 -20.52 19.00 21.59
CA LEU A 136 -20.25 20.43 21.71
C LEU A 136 -19.56 20.96 20.44
N ILE A 137 -18.54 20.27 19.92
CA ILE A 137 -17.86 20.65 18.67
C ILE A 137 -18.86 20.72 17.50
N ASP A 138 -19.71 19.69 17.33
CA ASP A 138 -20.65 19.67 16.20
C ASP A 138 -21.70 20.77 16.29
N TYR A 139 -22.19 21.09 17.48
CA TYR A 139 -23.10 22.22 17.67
C TYR A 139 -22.42 23.59 17.47
N LEU A 140 -21.17 23.76 17.93
CA LEU A 140 -20.40 24.97 17.68
C LEU A 140 -20.13 25.18 16.19
N VAL A 141 -19.80 24.11 15.47
CA VAL A 141 -19.71 24.13 14.01
C VAL A 141 -21.06 24.54 13.41
N ALA A 142 -22.18 23.96 13.85
CA ALA A 142 -23.49 24.32 13.33
C ALA A 142 -23.79 25.82 13.49
N TYR A 143 -23.53 26.39 14.68
CA TYR A 143 -23.69 27.82 14.94
C TYR A 143 -22.82 28.68 14.01
N ASP A 144 -21.54 28.35 13.88
CA ASP A 144 -20.59 29.06 13.01
C ASP A 144 -21.02 29.02 11.53
N LEU A 145 -21.47 27.86 11.04
CA LEU A 145 -21.94 27.71 9.66
C LEU A 145 -23.25 28.48 9.40
N LEU A 146 -24.17 28.54 10.37
CA LEU A 146 -25.39 29.38 10.25
C LEU A 146 -25.03 30.87 10.18
N ARG A 147 -24.11 31.35 11.02
CA ARG A 147 -23.59 32.72 10.93
C ARG A 147 -22.94 32.98 9.57
N GLY A 148 -22.19 32.00 9.05
CA GLY A 148 -21.59 32.03 7.72
C GLY A 148 -22.59 32.04 6.56
N ALA A 149 -23.77 31.44 6.76
CA ALA A 149 -24.88 31.48 5.81
C ALA A 149 -25.66 32.81 5.86
N GLY A 150 -25.21 33.79 6.64
CA GLY A 150 -25.82 35.11 6.76
C GLY A 150 -26.92 35.20 7.82
N VAL A 151 -27.15 34.16 8.63
CA VAL A 151 -28.17 34.18 9.69
C VAL A 151 -27.76 35.20 10.77
N PRO A 152 -28.59 36.22 11.07
CA PRO A 152 -28.23 37.26 12.03
C PRO A 152 -28.03 36.71 13.45
N GLU A 153 -27.05 37.25 14.18
CA GLU A 153 -26.74 36.80 15.55
C GLU A 153 -27.94 36.92 16.48
N ALA A 154 -28.74 37.99 16.34
CA ALA A 154 -29.95 38.20 17.14
C ALA A 154 -30.91 37.00 17.06
N SER A 155 -31.01 36.35 15.90
CA SER A 155 -31.83 35.14 15.70
C SER A 155 -31.20 33.86 16.23
N LEU A 156 -29.94 33.92 16.65
CA LEU A 156 -29.20 32.80 17.24
C LEU A 156 -28.77 33.08 18.69
N ALA A 157 -29.25 34.16 19.29
CA ALA A 157 -28.90 34.52 20.67
C ALA A 157 -29.27 33.42 21.69
N PRO A 158 -30.45 32.76 21.61
CA PRO A 158 -30.78 31.64 22.51
C PRO A 158 -29.84 30.45 22.32
N ALA A 159 -29.50 30.13 21.06
CA ALA A 159 -28.52 29.09 20.73
C ALA A 159 -27.12 29.42 21.30
N LYS A 160 -26.64 30.66 21.11
CA LYS A 160 -25.35 31.13 21.64
C LYS A 160 -25.28 30.97 23.17
N ALA A 161 -26.32 31.39 23.89
CA ALA A 161 -26.41 31.28 25.34
C ALA A 161 -26.38 29.82 25.83
N ARG A 162 -27.06 28.91 25.12
CA ARG A 162 -27.01 27.47 25.45
C ARG A 162 -25.64 26.85 25.19
N LEU A 163 -24.98 27.22 24.10
CA LEU A 163 -23.63 26.76 23.80
C LEU A 163 -22.63 27.25 24.84
N GLN A 164 -22.73 28.51 25.25
CA GLN A 164 -21.92 29.07 26.34
C GLN A 164 -22.16 28.32 27.66
N THR A 165 -23.42 27.98 27.97
CA THR A 165 -23.75 27.16 29.14
C THR A 165 -23.13 25.76 29.05
N PHE A 166 -23.21 25.10 27.89
CA PHE A 166 -22.64 23.77 27.70
C PHE A 166 -21.10 23.80 27.82
N ALA A 167 -20.43 24.72 27.13
CA ALA A 167 -18.98 24.89 27.26
C ALA A 167 -18.57 25.20 28.70
N GLY A 168 -19.35 26.03 29.41
CA GLY A 168 -19.07 26.34 30.80
C GLY A 168 -19.28 25.17 31.76
N ASN A 169 -20.31 24.35 31.54
CA ASN A 169 -20.50 23.11 32.29
C ASN A 169 -19.35 22.13 32.05
N LEU A 170 -18.90 21.98 30.80
CA LEU A 170 -17.75 21.13 30.47
C LEU A 170 -16.46 21.63 31.14
N TYR A 171 -16.21 22.95 31.08
CA TYR A 171 -15.07 23.57 31.74
C TYR A 171 -15.12 23.36 33.25
N GLN A 172 -16.28 23.61 33.86
CA GLN A 172 -16.49 23.42 35.29
C GLN A 172 -16.16 21.99 35.69
N GLN A 173 -16.80 21.00 35.05
CA GLN A 173 -16.61 19.60 35.45
C GLN A 173 -15.17 19.12 35.22
N SER A 174 -14.53 19.51 34.11
CA SER A 174 -13.15 19.11 33.80
C SER A 174 -12.07 19.79 34.64
N ASN A 175 -12.34 20.97 35.20
CA ASN A 175 -11.40 21.71 36.04
C ASN A 175 -11.72 21.64 37.54
N GLN A 176 -12.90 21.15 37.91
CA GLN A 176 -13.30 21.02 39.32
C GLN A 176 -12.51 19.88 40.00
N PRO A 177 -11.84 20.15 41.13
CA PRO A 177 -11.24 19.10 41.93
C PRO A 177 -12.33 18.31 42.69
N PHE A 178 -12.19 16.99 42.74
CA PHE A 178 -12.99 16.07 43.53
C PHE A 178 -12.08 15.43 44.59
N PHE A 179 -12.39 15.63 45.88
CA PHE A 179 -11.48 15.30 47.00
C PHE A 179 -10.03 15.78 46.81
N GLY A 180 -9.84 16.96 46.21
CA GLY A 180 -8.52 17.55 45.95
C GLY A 180 -7.83 17.08 44.66
N VAL A 181 -8.50 16.27 43.83
CA VAL A 181 -7.97 15.65 42.60
C VAL A 181 -8.75 16.16 41.37
N SER A 182 -8.08 16.68 40.33
CA SER A 182 -8.73 17.14 39.09
C SER A 182 -8.54 16.18 37.91
N PHE A 183 -9.47 16.15 36.97
CA PHE A 183 -9.44 15.30 35.77
C PHE A 183 -8.10 15.39 35.01
N TYR A 184 -7.71 16.62 34.66
CA TYR A 184 -6.47 16.87 33.92
C TYR A 184 -5.19 16.57 34.71
N ALA A 185 -5.26 16.30 36.02
CA ALA A 185 -4.10 15.89 36.81
C ALA A 185 -3.79 14.38 36.67
N PHE A 186 -4.78 13.54 36.39
CA PHE A 186 -4.60 12.07 36.37
C PHE A 186 -4.92 11.40 35.04
N VAL A 187 -5.80 12.00 34.23
CA VAL A 187 -6.11 11.47 32.91
C VAL A 187 -5.11 12.07 31.92
N LYS A 188 -4.30 11.23 31.28
CA LYS A 188 -3.20 11.62 30.38
C LYS A 188 -3.28 10.91 29.03
N ASN A 189 -4.48 10.84 28.47
CA ASN A 189 -4.80 10.04 27.28
C ASN A 189 -5.75 10.78 26.33
N ASN A 190 -6.27 10.07 25.33
CA ASN A 190 -7.23 10.57 24.34
C ASN A 190 -8.41 11.38 24.93
N HIS A 191 -8.97 11.01 26.09
CA HIS A 191 -10.09 11.74 26.70
C HIS A 191 -9.72 13.18 27.05
N THR A 192 -8.51 13.41 27.57
CA THR A 192 -8.03 14.77 27.86
C THR A 192 -7.91 15.59 26.59
N LEU A 193 -7.34 15.02 25.52
CA LEU A 193 -7.17 15.72 24.25
C LEU A 193 -8.52 16.11 23.65
N MET A 194 -9.49 15.19 23.68
CA MET A 194 -10.83 15.41 23.14
C MET A 194 -11.60 16.49 23.91
N THR A 195 -11.53 16.50 25.24
CA THR A 195 -12.17 17.53 26.08
C THR A 195 -11.49 18.88 25.95
N ALA A 196 -10.16 18.91 25.94
CA ALA A 196 -9.40 20.15 25.76
C ALA A 196 -9.65 20.79 24.38
N ALA A 197 -9.72 19.99 23.31
CA ALA A 197 -10.06 20.47 21.97
C ALA A 197 -11.48 21.06 21.89
N ALA A 198 -12.47 20.48 22.60
CA ALA A 198 -13.82 21.02 22.63
C ALA A 198 -13.91 22.38 23.34
N LEU A 199 -13.17 22.57 24.44
CA LEU A 199 -13.05 23.87 25.11
C LEU A 199 -12.34 24.91 24.22
N GLY A 200 -11.26 24.51 23.54
CA GLY A 200 -10.59 25.36 22.57
C GLY A 200 -11.51 25.79 21.42
N MET A 201 -12.28 24.86 20.87
CA MET A 201 -13.27 25.14 19.83
C MET A 201 -14.36 26.11 20.32
N ALA A 202 -14.85 25.92 21.55
CA ALA A 202 -15.82 26.82 22.15
C ALA A 202 -15.29 28.25 22.26
N ALA A 203 -14.03 28.41 22.67
CA ALA A 203 -13.40 29.72 22.76
C ALA A 203 -13.21 30.38 21.39
N VAL A 204 -12.88 29.62 20.33
CA VAL A 204 -12.77 30.16 18.97
C VAL A 204 -14.12 30.65 18.46
N VAL A 205 -15.18 29.84 18.61
CA VAL A 205 -16.51 30.15 18.06
C VAL A 205 -17.24 31.22 18.87
N LEU A 206 -17.17 31.15 20.20
CA LEU A 206 -17.83 32.08 21.11
C LEU A 206 -16.84 33.12 21.68
N ASN A 207 -15.81 33.48 20.91
CA ASN A 207 -14.70 34.37 21.30
C ASN A 207 -15.14 35.70 21.93
N ASP A 208 -16.31 36.20 21.55
CA ASP A 208 -16.90 37.46 21.98
C ASP A 208 -17.91 37.32 23.12
N ALA A 209 -18.20 36.09 23.56
CA ALA A 209 -19.12 35.86 24.66
C ALA A 209 -18.56 36.42 25.97
N THR A 210 -19.40 37.15 26.69
CA THR A 210 -19.06 37.77 27.98
C THR A 210 -19.83 37.11 29.11
N SER A 211 -19.21 36.91 30.27
CA SER A 211 -19.89 36.42 31.47
C SER A 211 -19.13 36.82 32.73
N LEU A 212 -19.87 37.05 33.82
CA LEU A 212 -19.30 37.20 35.16
C LEU A 212 -18.95 35.84 35.80
N SER A 213 -19.52 34.74 35.30
CA SER A 213 -19.14 33.38 35.73
C SER A 213 -17.82 33.00 35.08
N PRO A 214 -16.74 32.75 35.84
CA PRO A 214 -15.45 32.33 35.27
C PRO A 214 -15.56 31.07 34.43
N GLN A 215 -16.49 30.17 34.77
CA GLN A 215 -16.72 28.94 34.04
C GLN A 215 -17.26 29.20 32.64
N GLN A 216 -17.92 30.33 32.39
CA GLN A 216 -18.56 30.65 31.10
C GLN A 216 -17.76 31.66 30.26
N GLN A 217 -16.48 31.83 30.54
CA GLN A 217 -15.61 32.79 29.88
C GLN A 217 -14.73 32.11 28.82
N PRO A 218 -14.79 32.53 27.53
CA PRO A 218 -13.94 32.04 26.46
C PRO A 218 -12.44 32.06 26.78
N GLN A 219 -11.99 33.09 27.50
CA GLN A 219 -10.58 33.21 27.91
C GLN A 219 -10.13 32.04 28.80
N ASN A 220 -10.99 31.52 29.67
CA ASN A 220 -10.66 30.38 30.53
C ASN A 220 -10.73 29.06 29.76
N TRP A 221 -11.68 28.92 28.83
CA TRP A 221 -11.79 27.74 27.99
C TRP A 221 -10.57 27.55 27.09
N ILE A 222 -10.09 28.60 26.43
CA ILE A 222 -8.89 28.47 25.58
C ILE A 222 -7.64 28.19 26.42
N ASN A 223 -7.53 28.80 27.61
CA ASN A 223 -6.43 28.55 28.53
C ASN A 223 -6.36 27.08 28.90
N ALA A 224 -7.47 26.48 29.34
CA ALA A 224 -7.53 25.05 29.63
C ALA A 224 -7.28 24.20 28.38
N GLY A 225 -7.93 24.53 27.25
CA GLY A 225 -7.81 23.77 26.01
C GLY A 225 -6.37 23.68 25.50
N MET A 226 -5.72 24.82 25.29
CA MET A 226 -4.36 24.86 24.77
C MET A 226 -3.32 24.33 25.76
N TYR A 227 -3.44 24.69 27.04
CA TYR A 227 -2.50 24.25 28.07
C TYR A 227 -2.52 22.72 28.25
N HIS A 228 -3.70 22.10 28.31
CA HIS A 228 -3.80 20.66 28.52
C HIS A 228 -3.48 19.85 27.26
N LEU A 229 -3.78 20.35 26.05
CA LEU A 229 -3.28 19.76 24.80
C LEU A 229 -1.75 19.73 24.76
N ASP A 230 -1.09 20.87 25.01
CA ASP A 230 0.37 20.95 25.01
C ASP A 230 0.98 20.09 26.13
N ASN A 231 0.36 20.05 27.31
CA ASN A 231 0.83 19.22 28.41
C ASN A 231 0.81 17.73 28.05
N VAL A 232 -0.36 17.19 27.68
CA VAL A 232 -0.55 15.75 27.50
C VAL A 232 0.17 15.22 26.26
N LEU A 233 0.30 16.02 25.20
CA LEU A 233 1.06 15.57 24.04
C LEU A 233 2.58 15.71 24.24
N TRP A 234 3.05 16.78 24.88
CA TRP A 234 4.46 17.19 24.75
C TRP A 234 5.24 17.33 26.05
N GLN A 235 4.63 17.79 27.14
CA GLN A 235 5.37 18.21 28.35
C GLN A 235 5.32 17.20 29.48
N ASP A 236 4.21 16.48 29.63
CA ASP A 236 4.00 15.60 30.76
C ASP A 236 5.02 14.44 30.77
N ALA A 237 5.34 13.93 31.96
CA ALA A 237 6.14 12.71 32.06
C ALA A 237 5.37 11.52 31.47
N GLN A 238 4.04 11.52 31.63
CA GLN A 238 3.08 10.63 31.01
C GLN A 238 2.50 11.28 29.75
N ARG A 239 3.36 11.71 28.84
CA ARG A 239 2.93 12.28 27.56
C ARG A 239 2.58 11.21 26.53
N GLN A 240 1.72 11.58 25.59
CA GLN A 240 1.21 10.71 24.54
C GLN A 240 2.11 10.65 23.29
N SER A 241 3.06 11.57 23.16
CA SER A 241 4.02 11.60 22.05
C SER A 241 5.30 12.34 22.46
N ASP A 242 6.25 12.49 21.53
CA ASP A 242 7.51 13.19 21.78
C ASP A 242 7.67 14.40 20.83
N PRO A 243 7.89 15.62 21.35
CA PRO A 243 8.02 16.80 20.50
C PRO A 243 9.31 16.82 19.67
N ALA A 244 10.34 16.07 20.06
CA ALA A 244 11.67 16.11 19.45
C ALA A 244 11.87 15.08 18.32
N ALA A 245 10.97 14.09 18.19
CA ALA A 245 11.12 12.96 17.27
C ALA A 245 9.78 12.55 16.63
N VAL A 246 9.85 11.72 15.58
CA VAL A 246 8.68 11.02 15.03
C VAL A 246 8.43 9.79 15.91
N ALA A 247 7.83 10.01 17.08
CA ALA A 247 7.67 8.99 18.14
C ALA A 247 6.30 8.28 18.14
N GLY A 248 5.43 8.66 17.22
CA GLY A 248 4.07 8.14 17.15
C GLY A 248 3.18 8.57 18.31
N TYR A 249 2.14 7.78 18.58
CA TYR A 249 1.15 8.05 19.62
C TYR A 249 1.02 6.83 20.55
N ALA A 250 1.09 7.05 21.85
CA ALA A 250 1.24 6.00 22.87
C ALA A 250 0.13 4.93 22.85
N GLU A 251 -1.12 5.32 22.59
CA GLU A 251 -2.26 4.38 22.55
C GLU A 251 -2.45 3.72 21.17
N GLY A 252 -1.52 3.95 20.24
CA GLY A 252 -1.53 3.37 18.90
C GLY A 252 -2.33 4.15 17.84
N PRO A 253 -2.32 3.65 16.59
CA PRO A 253 -2.90 4.33 15.42
C PRO A 253 -4.39 4.68 15.55
N TYR A 254 -5.22 3.76 16.06
CA TYR A 254 -6.65 4.02 16.18
C TYR A 254 -6.98 5.08 17.23
N TYR A 255 -6.40 5.00 18.42
CA TYR A 255 -6.67 6.00 19.47
C TYR A 255 -6.08 7.38 19.13
N PHE A 256 -5.03 7.43 18.31
CA PHE A 256 -4.63 8.67 17.65
C PHE A 256 -5.74 9.24 16.77
N LYS A 257 -6.30 8.43 15.85
CA LYS A 257 -7.48 8.84 15.04
C LYS A 257 -8.60 9.32 15.95
N TYR A 258 -8.96 8.52 16.96
CA TYR A 258 -10.05 8.77 17.89
C TYR A 258 -9.93 10.13 18.59
N ALA A 259 -8.77 10.43 19.20
CA ALA A 259 -8.51 11.72 19.82
C ALA A 259 -8.60 12.88 18.80
N PHE A 260 -8.11 12.65 17.57
CA PHE A 260 -8.02 13.66 16.52
C PHE A 260 -9.33 13.91 15.77
N LEU A 261 -10.37 13.08 15.97
CA LEU A 261 -11.74 13.40 15.54
C LEU A 261 -12.26 14.71 16.16
N ASN A 262 -11.76 15.07 17.35
CA ASN A 262 -12.06 16.35 18.01
C ASN A 262 -10.95 17.39 17.76
N CYS A 263 -9.68 16.98 17.77
CA CYS A 263 -8.56 17.91 17.64
C CYS A 263 -8.47 18.53 16.24
N LEU A 264 -8.66 17.77 15.16
CA LEU A 264 -8.51 18.29 13.79
C LEU A 264 -9.52 19.39 13.45
N PRO A 265 -10.83 19.27 13.77
CA PRO A 265 -11.77 20.39 13.60
C PRO A 265 -11.35 21.65 14.37
N PHE A 266 -10.91 21.49 15.62
CA PHE A 266 -10.42 22.61 16.42
C PHE A 266 -9.17 23.25 15.80
N PHE A 267 -8.17 22.46 15.41
CA PHE A 267 -6.94 22.99 14.81
C PHE A 267 -7.21 23.73 13.51
N ARG A 268 -8.09 23.18 12.67
CA ARG A 268 -8.51 23.87 11.44
C ARG A 268 -9.19 25.21 11.74
N ALA A 269 -10.12 25.23 12.69
CA ALA A 269 -10.75 26.47 13.14
C ALA A 269 -9.73 27.48 13.69
N MET A 270 -8.74 27.00 14.43
CA MET A 270 -7.65 27.80 14.99
C MET A 270 -6.75 28.40 13.90
N GLY A 271 -6.49 27.66 12.81
CA GLY A 271 -5.77 28.17 11.64
C GLY A 271 -6.53 29.22 10.83
N HIS A 272 -7.86 29.14 10.78
CA HIS A 272 -8.68 30.20 10.17
C HIS A 272 -8.84 31.42 11.08
N PHE A 273 -8.84 31.20 12.40
CA PHE A 273 -9.07 32.24 13.41
C PHE A 273 -7.82 33.05 13.72
N LEU A 274 -6.64 32.42 13.80
CA LEU A 274 -5.39 33.11 14.12
C LEU A 274 -4.23 32.73 13.19
N PRO A 275 -3.29 33.66 12.95
CA PRO A 275 -2.07 33.35 12.21
C PRO A 275 -1.17 32.37 12.98
N ALA A 276 -0.07 31.98 12.33
CA ALA A 276 1.01 31.24 13.00
C ALA A 276 1.67 32.12 14.07
N GLY A 277 2.08 31.48 15.18
CA GLY A 277 2.77 32.13 16.29
C GLY A 277 2.33 31.56 17.65
N PRO A 278 3.16 31.75 18.69
CA PRO A 278 2.78 31.37 20.04
C PRO A 278 1.92 32.46 20.72
N LEU A 279 1.03 32.03 21.60
CA LEU A 279 0.27 32.90 22.51
C LEU A 279 0.37 32.41 23.96
N PRO A 280 0.28 33.31 24.95
CA PRO A 280 0.33 32.93 26.36
C PRO A 280 -1.01 32.32 26.80
N TYR A 281 -0.95 31.12 27.35
CA TYR A 281 -2.09 30.43 27.95
C TYR A 281 -1.83 30.13 29.42
N THR A 282 -2.76 30.51 30.29
CA THR A 282 -2.56 30.49 31.75
C THR A 282 -3.55 29.55 32.46
N VAL A 283 -3.04 28.55 33.17
CA VAL A 283 -3.83 27.69 34.06
C VAL A 283 -3.29 27.79 35.48
N GLY A 284 -4.15 28.21 36.42
CA GLY A 284 -3.72 28.57 37.77
C GLY A 284 -2.72 29.72 37.72
N THR A 285 -1.51 29.50 38.24
CA THR A 285 -0.40 30.46 38.22
C THR A 285 0.62 30.20 37.12
N ARG A 286 0.39 29.20 36.26
CA ARG A 286 1.35 28.76 35.24
C ARG A 286 0.93 29.26 33.87
N THR A 287 1.81 30.01 33.22
CA THR A 287 1.64 30.50 31.85
C THR A 287 2.62 29.80 30.91
N ARG A 288 2.16 29.38 29.73
CA ARG A 288 3.01 28.84 28.66
C ARG A 288 2.69 29.54 27.34
N ASP A 289 3.73 29.86 26.58
CA ASP A 289 3.63 30.31 25.20
C ASP A 289 3.49 29.09 24.29
N ILE A 290 2.28 28.88 23.76
CA ILE A 290 1.95 27.67 22.98
C ILE A 290 1.66 28.09 21.52
N PRO A 291 2.36 27.52 20.53
CA PRO A 291 2.08 27.75 19.12
C PRO A 291 0.64 27.38 18.70
N ASN A 292 0.12 28.09 17.70
CA ASN A 292 -1.10 27.68 17.01
C ASN A 292 -0.95 26.25 16.45
N PRO A 293 -1.79 25.28 16.86
CA PRO A 293 -1.62 23.86 16.55
C PRO A 293 -1.78 23.56 15.05
N TYR A 294 -2.45 24.42 14.28
CA TYR A 294 -2.57 24.26 12.82
C TYR A 294 -1.22 24.38 12.09
N TYR A 295 -0.31 25.19 12.64
CA TYR A 295 0.99 25.51 12.05
C TYR A 295 2.17 24.88 12.80
N ASP A 296 1.90 24.17 13.89
CA ASP A 296 2.93 23.67 14.79
C ASP A 296 3.58 22.38 14.23
N PRO A 297 4.91 22.39 13.98
CA PRO A 297 5.62 21.25 13.39
C PRO A 297 5.60 19.99 14.26
N ARG A 298 5.30 20.09 15.56
CA ARG A 298 5.14 18.92 16.44
C ARG A 298 3.96 18.04 16.01
N TYR A 299 2.85 18.65 15.59
CA TYR A 299 1.72 17.89 15.03
C TYR A 299 2.02 17.33 13.65
N ALA A 300 2.81 18.03 12.83
CA ALA A 300 3.26 17.50 11.54
C ALA A 300 4.03 16.18 11.69
N ARG A 301 4.83 16.01 12.75
CA ARG A 301 5.52 14.74 13.05
C ARG A 301 4.57 13.59 13.35
N LEU A 302 3.44 13.83 14.01
CA LEU A 302 2.39 12.82 14.20
C LEU A 302 1.75 12.44 12.86
N TYR A 303 1.52 13.41 11.97
CA TYR A 303 0.98 13.17 10.64
C TYR A 303 1.97 12.44 9.73
N ASP A 304 3.26 12.78 9.83
CA ASP A 304 4.35 12.07 9.13
C ASP A 304 4.42 10.61 9.59
N TRP A 305 4.33 10.36 10.90
CA TRP A 305 4.28 9.01 11.46
C TRP A 305 3.11 8.19 10.92
N ILE A 306 1.87 8.65 11.17
CA ILE A 306 0.67 7.86 10.86
C ILE A 306 0.58 7.54 9.37
N THR A 307 1.01 8.47 8.50
CA THR A 307 0.94 8.28 7.05
C THR A 307 2.07 7.42 6.49
N ALA A 308 3.22 7.34 7.17
CA ALA A 308 4.31 6.46 6.77
C ALA A 308 3.99 4.98 7.02
N ILE A 309 3.16 4.69 8.03
CA ILE A 309 2.88 3.32 8.48
C ILE A 309 1.62 2.69 7.87
N LEU A 310 0.77 3.45 7.15
CA LEU A 310 -0.48 2.94 6.57
C LEU A 310 -0.27 1.67 5.74
N LEU A 311 -1.24 0.77 5.76
CA LEU A 311 -1.29 -0.32 4.79
C LEU A 311 -1.37 0.26 3.36
N PRO A 312 -0.90 -0.47 2.33
CA PRO A 312 -0.97 -0.03 0.94
C PRO A 312 -2.37 0.43 0.48
N ASP A 313 -3.43 -0.16 1.02
CA ASP A 313 -4.82 0.20 0.72
C ASP A 313 -5.36 1.42 1.49
N GLY A 314 -4.51 2.07 2.29
CA GLY A 314 -4.82 3.28 3.04
C GLY A 314 -5.39 3.07 4.45
N ARG A 315 -5.57 1.81 4.88
CA ARG A 315 -5.97 1.48 6.26
C ARG A 315 -4.83 1.65 7.26
N LEU A 316 -5.18 1.81 8.52
CA LEU A 316 -4.26 1.74 9.65
C LEU A 316 -3.75 0.28 9.80
N PRO A 317 -2.47 0.08 10.15
CA PRO A 317 -2.04 -1.23 10.62
C PRO A 317 -2.65 -1.51 12.00
N ALA A 318 -3.00 -2.77 12.25
CA ALA A 318 -3.61 -3.24 13.49
C ALA A 318 -2.58 -3.40 14.63
N LEU A 319 -1.90 -2.30 14.97
CA LEU A 319 -0.95 -2.22 16.08
C LEU A 319 -1.66 -1.71 17.33
N GLU A 320 -1.31 -2.25 18.49
CA GLU A 320 -2.00 -1.92 19.75
C GLU A 320 -3.53 -2.12 19.62
N ASP A 321 -4.33 -1.43 20.42
CA ASP A 321 -5.79 -1.44 20.28
C ASP A 321 -6.28 -0.67 19.01
N SER A 322 -5.99 -1.22 17.82
CA SER A 322 -6.40 -0.68 16.52
C SER A 322 -7.24 -1.65 15.69
N TYR A 323 -8.34 -1.14 15.13
CA TYR A 323 -9.23 -1.88 14.24
C TYR A 323 -8.60 -2.16 12.87
N VAL A 324 -8.83 -3.37 12.33
CA VAL A 324 -8.25 -3.81 11.05
C VAL A 324 -8.89 -3.14 9.84
N ASP A 325 -10.12 -2.65 9.95
CA ASP A 325 -10.90 -2.15 8.80
C ASP A 325 -10.94 -0.62 8.70
N MET A 326 -10.17 0.12 9.50
CA MET A 326 -10.22 1.58 9.54
C MET A 326 -9.04 2.26 8.83
N GLY A 327 -9.32 3.36 8.13
CA GLY A 327 -8.34 4.36 7.68
C GLY A 327 -8.52 5.70 8.40
N MET A 328 -7.78 6.74 7.99
CA MET A 328 -7.88 8.10 8.57
C MET A 328 -8.02 9.19 7.49
N PRO A 329 -9.12 9.20 6.70
CA PRO A 329 -9.37 10.25 5.70
C PRO A 329 -9.48 11.66 6.31
N GLU A 330 -9.72 11.77 7.62
CA GLU A 330 -9.84 13.03 8.37
C GLU A 330 -8.56 13.87 8.34
N LEU A 331 -7.40 13.29 8.02
CA LEU A 331 -6.16 14.06 7.80
C LEU A 331 -6.30 15.13 6.71
N ALA A 332 -7.35 15.09 5.87
CA ALA A 332 -7.71 16.18 4.99
C ALA A 332 -7.89 17.53 5.72
N LEU A 333 -8.34 17.52 6.98
CA LEU A 333 -8.53 18.74 7.77
C LEU A 333 -7.24 19.51 8.05
N THR A 334 -6.08 18.85 7.93
CA THR A 334 -4.76 19.50 8.06
C THR A 334 -4.51 20.56 6.97
N GLY A 335 -5.29 20.59 5.89
CA GLY A 335 -5.03 21.46 4.73
C GLY A 335 -3.87 20.97 3.85
N GLN A 336 -3.19 19.88 4.24
CA GLN A 336 -1.97 19.43 3.59
C GLN A 336 -2.22 18.14 2.79
N ARG A 337 -2.27 18.27 1.46
CA ARG A 337 -2.51 17.15 0.54
C ARG A 337 -1.55 15.96 0.72
N ARG A 338 -0.34 16.20 1.23
CA ARG A 338 0.65 15.15 1.53
C ARG A 338 0.22 14.14 2.59
N TYR A 339 -0.81 14.44 3.39
CA TYR A 339 -1.33 13.51 4.40
C TYR A 339 -2.60 12.77 3.98
N VAL A 340 -3.18 13.13 2.83
CA VAL A 340 -4.38 12.48 2.32
C VAL A 340 -3.97 11.34 1.40
N ARG A 341 -4.50 10.13 1.66
CA ARG A 341 -4.22 8.92 0.87
C ARG A 341 -5.51 8.36 0.27
N PRO A 342 -5.45 7.76 -0.93
CA PRO A 342 -6.59 7.02 -1.47
C PRO A 342 -6.88 5.79 -0.60
N LEU A 343 -8.14 5.37 -0.57
CA LEU A 343 -8.59 4.16 0.12
C LEU A 343 -8.99 3.11 -0.92
N ALA A 344 -8.31 1.96 -0.94
CA ALA A 344 -8.53 0.86 -1.89
C ALA A 344 -9.21 -0.34 -1.21
N LEU A 345 -10.44 -0.13 -0.75
CA LEU A 345 -11.14 -1.01 0.18
C LEU A 345 -11.96 -2.13 -0.47
N GLY A 346 -11.75 -2.39 -1.77
CA GLY A 346 -12.58 -3.32 -2.55
C GLY A 346 -12.51 -4.79 -2.10
N ASN A 347 -11.48 -5.14 -1.33
CA ASN A 347 -11.31 -6.49 -0.77
C ASN A 347 -11.95 -6.67 0.62
N LEU A 348 -12.48 -5.59 1.21
CA LEU A 348 -13.25 -5.67 2.45
C LEU A 348 -14.69 -6.14 2.19
N ALA A 349 -15.21 -6.95 3.11
CA ALA A 349 -16.56 -7.45 3.05
C ALA A 349 -17.61 -6.34 3.30
N PRO A 350 -18.87 -6.50 2.85
CA PRO A 350 -19.92 -5.48 3.00
C PRO A 350 -20.21 -5.05 4.45
N GLN A 351 -20.00 -5.92 5.43
CA GLN A 351 -20.17 -5.61 6.86
C GLN A 351 -19.01 -4.80 7.46
N GLN A 352 -17.86 -4.74 6.77
CA GLN A 352 -16.71 -3.93 7.18
C GLN A 352 -16.86 -2.49 6.65
N LEU A 353 -16.00 -1.59 7.11
CA LEU A 353 -15.97 -0.20 6.64
C LEU A 353 -15.38 -0.08 5.22
N ASN A 354 -16.03 -0.65 4.21
CA ASN A 354 -15.48 -0.84 2.86
C ASN A 354 -15.66 0.35 1.88
N THR A 355 -16.15 1.51 2.35
CA THR A 355 -16.31 2.71 1.50
C THR A 355 -15.79 3.95 2.21
N LEU A 356 -15.42 4.98 1.45
CA LEU A 356 -15.09 6.28 2.05
C LEU A 356 -16.24 6.85 2.90
N SER A 357 -17.50 6.56 2.53
CA SER A 357 -18.66 6.97 3.32
C SER A 357 -18.72 6.30 4.68
N SER A 358 -18.51 4.98 4.75
CA SER A 358 -18.50 4.26 6.04
C SER A 358 -17.27 4.62 6.88
N GLN A 359 -16.12 4.88 6.25
CA GLN A 359 -14.91 5.35 6.93
C GLN A 359 -15.08 6.72 7.61
N LEU A 360 -15.81 7.64 6.96
CA LEU A 360 -16.12 8.98 7.48
C LEU A 360 -17.38 9.01 8.35
N ARG A 361 -18.15 7.92 8.40
CA ARG A 361 -19.39 7.78 9.16
C ARG A 361 -19.35 6.49 9.96
N ASP A 362 -18.63 6.56 11.08
CA ASP A 362 -18.76 5.59 12.16
C ASP A 362 -20.16 5.70 12.79
N ILE A 363 -20.68 4.62 13.39
CA ILE A 363 -21.92 4.60 14.20
C ILE A 363 -21.99 5.80 15.15
N THR A 364 -20.85 6.22 15.69
CA THR A 364 -20.77 7.25 16.73
C THR A 364 -20.45 8.66 16.22
N VAL A 365 -19.84 8.82 15.04
CA VAL A 365 -19.27 10.10 14.56
C VAL A 365 -19.51 10.29 13.05
N ASP A 366 -19.87 11.50 12.62
CA ASP A 366 -19.93 11.90 11.21
C ASP A 366 -18.88 12.97 10.89
N MET A 367 -17.92 12.64 10.03
CA MET A 367 -16.87 13.55 9.55
C MET A 367 -17.07 14.00 8.11
N ARG A 368 -18.16 13.59 7.44
CA ARG A 368 -18.38 13.88 6.02
C ARG A 368 -18.43 15.37 5.71
N ALA A 369 -19.12 16.17 6.54
CA ALA A 369 -19.16 17.63 6.40
C ALA A 369 -17.74 18.24 6.45
N ALA A 370 -16.95 17.81 7.44
CA ALA A 370 -15.60 18.31 7.65
C ALA A 370 -14.63 17.90 6.53
N TYR A 371 -14.73 16.66 6.06
CA TYR A 371 -13.95 16.16 4.93
C TYR A 371 -14.27 16.91 3.63
N LEU A 372 -15.57 17.10 3.32
CA LEU A 372 -16.00 17.86 2.14
C LEU A 372 -15.57 19.32 2.21
N ALA A 373 -15.69 19.94 3.39
CA ALA A 373 -15.24 21.32 3.64
C ALA A 373 -13.73 21.51 3.48
N ALA A 374 -12.92 20.50 3.84
CA ALA A 374 -11.47 20.54 3.62
C ALA A 374 -11.10 20.62 2.14
N ASN A 375 -11.95 20.08 1.26
CA ASN A 375 -11.83 20.16 -0.20
C ASN A 375 -10.45 19.74 -0.76
N LEU A 376 -9.83 18.74 -0.14
CA LEU A 376 -8.54 18.22 -0.59
C LEU A 376 -8.71 16.93 -1.38
N GLN A 377 -8.08 16.89 -2.55
CA GLN A 377 -7.95 15.65 -3.31
C GLN A 377 -6.71 14.87 -2.84
N PRO A 378 -6.84 13.55 -2.61
CA PRO A 378 -5.70 12.69 -2.30
C PRO A 378 -4.58 12.85 -3.33
N LEU A 379 -3.32 12.80 -2.88
CA LEU A 379 -2.21 12.64 -3.81
C LEU A 379 -2.15 11.18 -4.28
N ALA A 380 -1.70 10.97 -5.52
CA ALA A 380 -1.17 9.68 -5.91
C ALA A 380 -0.09 9.27 -4.89
N ALA A 381 0.02 7.96 -4.62
CA ALA A 381 0.88 7.49 -3.55
C ALA A 381 2.31 8.06 -3.68
N PRO A 382 2.89 8.60 -2.58
CA PRO A 382 4.21 9.22 -2.62
C PRO A 382 5.26 8.20 -3.10
N ALA A 383 6.38 8.68 -3.63
CA ALA A 383 7.54 7.83 -3.90
C ALA A 383 7.99 7.18 -2.59
N ASP A 384 7.58 5.93 -2.36
CA ASP A 384 7.92 5.24 -1.13
C ASP A 384 9.39 4.85 -1.16
N SER A 385 10.06 5.09 -0.03
CA SER A 385 11.45 4.74 0.21
C SER A 385 11.70 3.23 0.17
N GLY A 386 10.66 2.40 0.16
CA GLY A 386 10.72 0.93 0.18
C GLY A 386 11.13 0.35 1.53
N LEU A 387 11.89 1.09 2.34
CA LEU A 387 12.19 0.81 3.74
C LEU A 387 11.97 2.07 4.58
N THR A 388 10.92 2.07 5.39
CA THR A 388 10.63 3.11 6.38
C THR A 388 11.14 2.66 7.74
N VAL A 389 11.99 3.48 8.36
CA VAL A 389 12.64 3.20 9.65
C VAL A 389 12.32 4.32 10.64
N LEU A 390 11.40 4.06 11.57
CA LEU A 390 10.98 5.00 12.61
C LEU A 390 11.26 4.40 13.99
N PRO A 391 12.52 4.45 14.49
CA PRO A 391 12.91 3.73 15.70
C PRO A 391 12.22 4.26 16.97
N ALA A 392 11.95 5.57 17.04
CA ALA A 392 11.30 6.20 18.18
C ALA A 392 9.81 5.86 18.33
N SER A 393 9.14 5.48 17.23
CA SER A 393 7.76 5.00 17.22
C SER A 393 7.66 3.47 17.09
N GLY A 394 8.81 2.80 16.90
CA GLY A 394 8.90 1.35 16.76
C GLY A 394 8.46 0.80 15.41
N ASN A 395 8.35 1.60 14.36
CA ASN A 395 7.83 1.14 13.08
C ASN A 395 8.95 0.86 12.07
N LEU A 396 9.17 -0.42 11.75
CA LEU A 396 10.04 -0.86 10.67
C LEU A 396 9.17 -1.46 9.56
N VAL A 397 9.03 -0.73 8.46
CA VAL A 397 8.09 -1.05 7.38
C VAL A 397 8.85 -1.29 6.08
N PHE A 398 8.55 -2.42 5.45
CA PHE A 398 9.07 -2.80 4.14
C PHE A 398 7.94 -2.66 3.11
N ARG A 399 8.19 -2.04 1.95
CA ARG A 399 7.21 -1.90 0.87
C ARG A 399 7.84 -2.17 -0.50
N SER A 400 7.13 -2.90 -1.38
CA SER A 400 7.61 -3.20 -2.74
C SER A 400 7.53 -2.00 -3.66
N GLY A 401 6.60 -1.10 -3.37
CA GLY A 401 6.30 0.08 -4.16
C GLY A 401 5.22 0.93 -3.49
N PRO A 402 4.84 2.05 -4.11
CA PRO A 402 3.88 2.98 -3.54
C PRO A 402 2.42 2.60 -3.85
N ASP A 403 2.17 1.64 -4.74
CA ASP A 403 0.81 1.31 -5.18
C ASP A 403 -0.01 0.57 -4.11
N THR A 404 -1.33 0.52 -4.31
CA THR A 404 -2.28 -0.05 -3.34
C THR A 404 -2.23 -1.58 -3.27
N LEU A 405 -1.53 -2.23 -4.21
CA LEU A 405 -1.33 -3.67 -4.26
C LEU A 405 0.06 -4.07 -3.75
N ALA A 406 0.88 -3.11 -3.32
CA ALA A 406 2.24 -3.35 -2.89
C ALA A 406 2.32 -4.41 -1.78
N THR A 407 3.39 -5.20 -1.83
CA THR A 407 3.76 -6.08 -0.74
C THR A 407 4.34 -5.23 0.39
N TYR A 408 3.79 -5.41 1.58
CA TYR A 408 4.04 -4.65 2.78
C TYR A 408 4.24 -5.61 3.95
N LEU A 409 5.31 -5.41 4.73
CA LEU A 409 5.47 -6.05 6.03
C LEU A 409 5.82 -4.99 7.07
N HIS A 410 5.14 -5.03 8.20
CA HIS A 410 5.43 -4.18 9.35
C HIS A 410 6.00 -5.05 10.45
N LEU A 411 7.24 -4.78 10.87
CA LEU A 411 7.86 -5.39 12.05
C LEU A 411 7.88 -4.36 13.18
N TYR A 412 7.29 -4.70 14.33
CA TYR A 412 7.02 -3.73 15.39
C TYR A 412 8.06 -3.76 16.50
N GLY A 413 8.95 -2.76 16.50
CA GLY A 413 9.96 -2.50 17.53
C GLY A 413 9.44 -1.55 18.60
N LYS A 414 8.44 -1.99 19.35
CA LYS A 414 7.76 -1.27 20.44
C LYS A 414 8.73 -0.76 21.54
N ASN A 415 9.16 0.49 21.45
CA ASN A 415 9.95 1.18 22.47
C ASN A 415 9.68 2.70 22.49
N GLY A 416 10.27 3.38 23.47
CA GLY A 416 10.27 4.84 23.57
C GLY A 416 9.35 5.37 24.66
N ALA A 417 9.52 6.65 25.00
CA ALA A 417 8.81 7.29 26.11
C ALA A 417 7.29 7.30 25.92
N ALA A 418 6.81 7.50 24.68
CA ALA A 418 5.39 7.43 24.38
C ALA A 418 4.82 6.03 24.69
N GLN A 419 5.52 4.96 24.29
CA GLN A 419 5.06 3.58 24.51
C GLN A 419 4.92 3.23 26.00
N THR A 420 5.77 3.78 26.86
CA THR A 420 5.68 3.54 28.31
C THR A 420 4.40 4.10 28.95
N ASN A 421 3.61 4.89 28.20
CA ASN A 421 2.43 5.59 28.66
C ASN A 421 1.15 5.23 27.89
N SER A 422 1.07 4.03 27.32
CA SER A 422 -0.07 3.56 26.52
C SER A 422 -1.40 3.43 27.26
N GLY A 423 -1.48 3.76 28.55
CA GLY A 423 -2.74 3.91 29.29
C GLY A 423 -3.60 2.65 29.42
N GLY A 424 -3.04 1.46 29.13
CA GLY A 424 -3.78 0.19 29.09
C GLY A 424 -4.28 -0.21 27.69
N HIS A 425 -3.91 0.53 26.65
CA HIS A 425 -4.23 0.22 25.25
C HIS A 425 -3.10 -0.53 24.52
N SER A 426 -2.04 -0.90 25.22
CA SER A 426 -0.96 -1.70 24.63
C SER A 426 -1.38 -3.14 24.36
N GLN A 427 -0.88 -3.80 23.33
CA GLN A 427 -1.00 -5.27 23.19
C GLN A 427 0.33 -5.98 23.50
N ALA A 428 0.31 -7.31 23.53
CA ALA A 428 1.48 -8.16 23.76
C ALA A 428 2.27 -8.42 22.46
N ASP A 429 2.56 -7.34 21.72
CA ASP A 429 2.97 -7.36 20.31
C ASP A 429 4.42 -6.88 20.07
N ALA A 430 5.23 -6.79 21.13
CA ALA A 430 6.63 -6.37 21.04
C ALA A 430 7.46 -7.38 20.21
N GLY A 431 7.78 -7.03 18.96
CA GLY A 431 8.46 -7.90 17.99
C GLY A 431 7.51 -8.67 17.05
N SER A 432 6.19 -8.38 17.09
CA SER A 432 5.22 -8.94 16.16
C SER A 432 5.42 -8.40 14.73
N PHE A 433 4.81 -9.07 13.76
CA PHE A 433 4.68 -8.52 12.42
C PHE A 433 3.31 -8.79 11.82
N LEU A 434 3.00 -8.05 10.75
CA LEU A 434 1.89 -8.34 9.86
C LEU A 434 2.34 -8.21 8.40
N LEU A 435 1.61 -8.83 7.47
CA LEU A 435 1.91 -8.82 6.04
C LEU A 435 0.64 -8.53 5.23
N HIS A 436 0.74 -7.54 4.35
CA HIS A 436 -0.28 -7.20 3.36
C HIS A 436 0.34 -7.29 1.96
N ALA A 437 -0.34 -7.90 0.99
CA ALA A 437 0.08 -7.90 -0.40
C ALA A 437 -1.12 -8.03 -1.34
N TYR A 438 -1.04 -7.47 -2.54
CA TYR A 438 -2.09 -7.58 -3.55
C TYR A 438 -3.46 -7.08 -3.08
N GLY A 439 -3.47 -6.05 -2.23
CA GLY A 439 -4.69 -5.48 -1.64
C GLY A 439 -5.29 -6.32 -0.51
N GLN A 440 -4.58 -7.31 0.01
CA GLN A 440 -5.10 -8.27 1.00
C GLN A 440 -4.15 -8.42 2.19
N LEU A 441 -4.71 -8.40 3.41
CA LEU A 441 -4.00 -8.87 4.60
C LEU A 441 -3.80 -10.39 4.51
N LEU A 442 -2.58 -10.85 4.70
CA LEU A 442 -2.18 -12.24 4.52
C LEU A 442 -1.56 -12.85 5.79
N ALA A 443 -0.72 -12.10 6.50
CA ALA A 443 -0.33 -12.43 7.88
C ALA A 443 -0.97 -11.40 8.82
N LEU A 444 -1.76 -11.88 9.76
CA LEU A 444 -2.64 -11.11 10.62
C LEU A 444 -1.93 -10.69 11.89
N ASP A 445 -2.08 -9.41 12.24
CA ASP A 445 -2.14 -9.05 13.65
C ASP A 445 -3.60 -9.14 14.10
N ALA A 446 -3.86 -9.36 15.39
CA ALA A 446 -5.16 -9.78 15.90
C ALA A 446 -6.22 -8.67 15.86
N GLY A 447 -5.80 -7.41 15.78
CA GLY A 447 -6.71 -6.26 15.79
C GLY A 447 -7.29 -5.97 17.17
N TYR A 448 -8.47 -5.37 17.19
CA TYR A 448 -9.08 -4.85 18.41
C TYR A 448 -10.60 -4.98 18.35
N LEU A 449 -11.23 -5.52 19.41
CA LEU A 449 -12.68 -5.69 19.46
C LEU A 449 -13.37 -4.51 20.16
N SER A 450 -13.07 -4.36 21.45
CA SER A 450 -13.45 -3.24 22.31
C SER A 450 -12.66 -3.32 23.61
N TYR A 451 -12.68 -2.26 24.40
CA TYR A 451 -11.87 -2.19 25.62
C TYR A 451 -12.19 -3.34 26.58
N GLY A 452 -13.46 -3.68 26.77
CA GLY A 452 -13.90 -4.77 27.62
C GLY A 452 -13.57 -6.18 27.08
N ARG A 453 -13.23 -6.29 25.79
CA ARG A 453 -12.96 -7.56 25.10
C ARG A 453 -11.52 -7.66 24.57
N ARG A 454 -10.67 -6.69 24.87
CA ARG A 454 -9.31 -6.59 24.34
C ARG A 454 -8.45 -7.81 24.66
N ALA A 455 -8.65 -8.41 25.84
CA ALA A 455 -7.93 -9.59 26.28
C ALA A 455 -8.22 -10.85 25.43
N GLU A 456 -9.30 -10.86 24.64
CA GLU A 456 -9.58 -11.97 23.70
C GLU A 456 -8.55 -11.99 22.55
N VAL A 457 -8.03 -10.82 22.14
CA VAL A 457 -7.18 -10.67 20.94
C VAL A 457 -5.78 -10.13 21.22
N GLY A 458 -5.54 -9.38 22.30
CA GLY A 458 -4.22 -8.72 22.51
C GLY A 458 -3.16 -9.53 23.25
N ASN A 459 -3.38 -10.83 23.54
CA ASN A 459 -2.36 -11.68 24.18
C ASN A 459 -1.30 -12.14 23.18
N ALA A 460 -0.08 -12.44 23.66
CA ALA A 460 1.07 -12.85 22.84
C ALA A 460 0.78 -14.03 21.88
N THR A 461 -0.14 -14.92 22.27
CA THR A 461 -0.57 -16.08 21.48
C THR A 461 -1.40 -15.73 20.25
N ASN A 462 -1.78 -14.47 20.07
CA ASN A 462 -2.56 -13.99 18.94
C ASN A 462 -1.73 -13.13 17.95
N HIS A 463 -0.43 -12.99 18.21
CA HIS A 463 0.49 -12.17 17.41
C HIS A 463 1.53 -13.03 16.69
N ASN A 464 1.96 -12.62 15.50
CA ASN A 464 3.06 -13.27 14.77
C ASN A 464 4.41 -13.01 15.47
N MET A 465 4.68 -13.71 16.55
CA MET A 465 5.89 -13.58 17.37
C MET A 465 6.39 -14.94 17.85
N VAL A 466 7.51 -14.94 18.58
CA VAL A 466 8.04 -16.16 19.22
C VAL A 466 7.57 -16.23 20.66
N LEU A 467 6.96 -17.34 21.08
CA LEU A 467 6.68 -17.59 22.49
C LEU A 467 7.86 -18.33 23.13
N VAL A 468 8.07 -18.10 24.42
CA VAL A 468 9.06 -18.78 25.27
C VAL A 468 8.26 -19.53 26.33
N ASP A 469 8.33 -20.87 26.30
CA ASP A 469 7.54 -21.77 27.15
C ASP A 469 6.03 -21.48 27.11
N GLY A 470 5.53 -21.08 25.92
CA GLY A 470 4.13 -20.74 25.69
C GLY A 470 3.72 -19.33 26.13
N ALA A 471 4.64 -18.53 26.67
CA ALA A 471 4.40 -17.15 27.07
C ALA A 471 5.12 -16.13 26.17
N GLY A 472 4.56 -14.93 26.10
CA GLY A 472 5.23 -13.75 25.55
C GLY A 472 5.14 -12.59 26.54
N PRO A 473 5.27 -11.34 26.07
CA PRO A 473 5.01 -10.17 26.89
C PRO A 473 3.55 -10.10 27.37
N ALA A 474 3.29 -9.30 28.40
CA ALA A 474 1.96 -8.97 28.87
C ALA A 474 1.28 -7.92 27.98
N ILE A 475 -0.06 -7.99 27.90
CA ILE A 475 -0.93 -7.05 27.17
C ILE A 475 -0.96 -5.63 27.80
N GLY A 476 -0.10 -5.30 28.76
CA GLY A 476 -0.14 -4.02 29.49
C GLY A 476 -1.43 -3.78 30.29
N THR A 477 -1.40 -2.85 31.24
CA THR A 477 -2.55 -2.45 32.05
C THR A 477 -2.61 -0.93 32.19
N THR A 478 -3.70 -0.39 32.72
CA THR A 478 -3.79 1.06 32.94
C THR A 478 -2.65 1.54 33.84
N GLY A 479 -1.80 2.44 33.32
CA GLY A 479 -0.64 2.98 34.05
C GLY A 479 0.62 2.12 33.97
N ALA A 480 0.60 0.96 33.30
CA ALA A 480 1.77 0.13 33.06
C ALA A 480 1.78 -0.38 31.61
N ALA A 481 2.81 -0.01 30.85
CA ALA A 481 2.98 -0.49 29.47
C ALA A 481 3.27 -2.01 29.42
N ASN A 482 3.42 -2.51 28.19
CA ASN A 482 3.99 -3.82 27.92
C ASN A 482 5.32 -4.01 28.68
N ASP A 483 5.55 -5.20 29.25
CA ASP A 483 6.72 -5.55 30.08
C ASP A 483 7.98 -5.88 29.27
N ALA A 484 7.91 -5.86 27.94
CA ALA A 484 9.02 -6.05 27.02
C ALA A 484 9.15 -4.86 26.04
N ALA A 485 10.32 -4.24 26.03
CA ALA A 485 10.70 -3.29 25.00
C ALA A 485 11.33 -4.00 23.81
N ALA A 486 11.01 -3.55 22.60
CA ALA A 486 11.59 -4.04 21.35
C ALA A 486 12.27 -2.89 20.58
N PHE A 487 13.49 -3.10 20.09
CA PHE A 487 14.32 -2.05 19.49
C PHE A 487 14.65 -2.36 18.03
N ILE A 488 14.41 -1.39 17.15
CA ILE A 488 14.85 -1.47 15.75
C ILE A 488 16.35 -1.23 15.67
N GLN A 489 17.06 -2.12 14.99
CA GLN A 489 18.51 -2.04 14.81
C GLN A 489 18.93 -2.48 13.41
N ASN A 490 20.17 -2.15 13.04
CA ASN A 490 20.87 -2.69 11.87
C ASN A 490 20.03 -2.69 10.58
N THR A 491 19.59 -1.51 10.13
CA THR A 491 18.79 -1.38 8.91
C THR A 491 19.64 -0.93 7.72
N PHE A 492 19.32 -1.44 6.54
CA PHE A 492 19.81 -0.87 5.28
C PHE A 492 18.91 -1.27 4.12
N GLN A 493 19.06 -0.57 3.01
CA GLN A 493 18.46 -0.99 1.75
C GLN A 493 19.39 -0.76 0.57
N THR A 494 19.22 -1.61 -0.42
CA THR A 494 19.78 -1.52 -1.78
C THR A 494 18.61 -1.62 -2.75
N SER A 495 18.85 -1.56 -4.07
CA SER A 495 17.77 -1.67 -5.05
C SER A 495 17.03 -3.02 -5.01
N GLY A 496 17.75 -4.12 -4.79
CA GLY A 496 17.21 -5.49 -4.76
C GLY A 496 17.05 -6.13 -3.37
N LEU A 497 17.48 -5.49 -2.28
CA LEU A 497 17.40 -6.06 -0.93
C LEU A 497 17.11 -4.98 0.10
N ARG A 498 16.20 -5.26 1.04
CA ARG A 498 15.98 -4.44 2.23
C ARG A 498 16.12 -5.29 3.48
N TYR A 499 16.70 -4.72 4.51
CA TYR A 499 17.05 -5.44 5.73
C TYR A 499 16.80 -4.59 6.97
N GLY A 500 16.37 -5.25 8.03
CA GLY A 500 16.33 -4.66 9.37
C GLY A 500 16.11 -5.71 10.45
N GLU A 501 16.44 -5.33 11.68
CA GLU A 501 16.34 -6.18 12.85
C GLU A 501 15.44 -5.54 13.90
N VAL A 502 14.70 -6.37 14.65
CA VAL A 502 14.06 -5.98 15.90
C VAL A 502 14.51 -6.92 17.01
N GLN A 503 15.06 -6.34 18.08
CA GLN A 503 15.54 -7.06 19.25
C GLN A 503 14.61 -6.82 20.44
N THR A 504 14.21 -7.88 21.13
CA THR A 504 13.38 -7.84 22.35
C THR A 504 13.86 -8.90 23.34
N SER A 505 13.33 -8.88 24.55
CA SER A 505 13.56 -9.91 25.56
C SER A 505 12.37 -10.07 26.49
N TYR A 506 12.01 -11.31 26.78
CA TYR A 506 11.02 -11.69 27.79
C TYR A 506 11.29 -13.13 28.21
N GLN A 507 10.77 -13.53 29.38
CA GLN A 507 10.96 -14.88 29.92
C GLN A 507 12.45 -15.31 29.96
N GLN A 508 13.34 -14.36 30.30
CA GLN A 508 14.80 -14.57 30.35
C GLN A 508 15.46 -15.01 29.02
N ALA A 509 14.76 -14.87 27.90
CA ALA A 509 15.29 -15.11 26.57
C ALA A 509 15.44 -13.81 25.78
N GLY A 510 16.60 -13.64 25.16
CA GLY A 510 16.84 -12.62 24.14
C GLY A 510 16.38 -13.12 22.77
N ILE A 511 15.66 -12.27 22.04
CA ILE A 511 15.07 -12.60 20.74
C ILE A 511 15.45 -11.50 19.76
N THR A 512 16.12 -11.87 18.67
CA THR A 512 16.43 -10.95 17.57
C THR A 512 15.80 -11.46 16.29
N ARG A 513 14.75 -10.76 15.85
CA ARG A 513 14.06 -11.02 14.58
C ARG A 513 14.70 -10.21 13.47
N LYS A 514 15.10 -10.88 12.40
CA LYS A 514 15.76 -10.28 11.23
C LYS A 514 14.85 -10.48 10.03
N ALA A 515 14.62 -9.43 9.26
CA ALA A 515 13.81 -9.52 8.04
C ALA A 515 14.64 -9.11 6.82
N LEU A 516 14.68 -9.99 5.81
CA LEU A 516 15.15 -9.66 4.46
C LEU A 516 13.95 -9.57 3.55
N PHE A 517 13.77 -8.45 2.87
CA PHE A 517 12.81 -8.31 1.78
C PHE A 517 13.54 -8.44 0.44
N VAL A 518 13.41 -9.61 -0.17
CA VAL A 518 14.18 -10.00 -1.34
C VAL A 518 13.47 -9.50 -2.59
N ARG A 519 14.13 -8.61 -3.33
CA ARG A 519 13.70 -8.07 -4.64
C ARG A 519 12.27 -7.52 -4.69
N GLY A 520 11.75 -7.11 -3.53
CA GLY A 520 10.37 -6.63 -3.43
C GLY A 520 9.31 -7.72 -3.56
N THR A 521 9.65 -9.01 -3.48
CA THR A 521 8.74 -10.12 -3.79
C THR A 521 8.35 -10.95 -2.58
N TYR A 522 9.30 -11.32 -1.71
CA TYR A 522 9.03 -12.17 -0.55
C TYR A 522 9.98 -11.88 0.61
N PHE A 523 9.62 -12.35 1.79
CA PHE A 523 10.40 -12.15 3.00
C PHE A 523 11.11 -13.42 3.45
N ILE A 524 12.33 -13.26 3.96
CA ILE A 524 12.99 -14.25 4.80
C ILE A 524 13.03 -13.66 6.21
N LEU A 525 12.45 -14.37 7.17
CA LEU A 525 12.53 -14.05 8.59
C LEU A 525 13.50 -15.01 9.26
N ALA A 526 14.45 -14.48 10.01
CA ALA A 526 15.34 -15.28 10.84
C ALA A 526 15.27 -14.82 12.29
N ASP A 527 14.88 -15.72 13.18
CA ASP A 527 14.77 -15.45 14.61
C ASP A 527 15.94 -16.11 15.34
N ALA A 528 16.82 -15.28 15.89
CA ALA A 528 17.95 -15.71 16.70
C ALA A 528 17.58 -15.63 18.17
N LEU A 529 17.61 -16.78 18.83
CA LEU A 529 17.20 -16.93 20.23
C LEU A 529 18.44 -17.19 21.09
N ALA A 530 18.44 -16.67 22.32
CA ALA A 530 19.51 -16.89 23.28
C ALA A 530 19.00 -16.78 24.71
N ALA A 531 19.25 -17.81 25.52
CA ALA A 531 18.90 -17.84 26.93
C ALA A 531 19.96 -18.61 27.74
N PRO A 532 20.10 -18.33 29.05
CA PRO A 532 21.04 -19.03 29.92
C PRO A 532 20.63 -20.49 30.18
N VAL A 533 19.34 -20.81 30.03
CA VAL A 533 18.78 -22.16 30.19
C VAL A 533 17.98 -22.54 28.95
N ALA A 534 17.73 -23.84 28.78
CA ALA A 534 16.95 -24.33 27.66
C ALA A 534 15.46 -23.96 27.84
N HIS A 535 14.85 -23.41 26.79
CA HIS A 535 13.42 -23.14 26.71
C HIS A 535 12.82 -23.86 25.50
N THR A 536 11.51 -24.05 25.51
CA THR A 536 10.74 -24.40 24.32
C THR A 536 10.24 -23.13 23.66
N TYR A 537 10.74 -22.86 22.46
CA TYR A 537 10.35 -21.71 21.69
C TYR A 537 9.29 -22.11 20.66
N THR A 538 8.23 -21.32 20.56
CA THR A 538 7.17 -21.51 19.56
C THR A 538 7.15 -20.33 18.61
N TRP A 539 7.56 -20.54 17.37
CA TRP A 539 7.39 -19.59 16.29
C TRP A 539 5.96 -19.68 15.73
N GLN A 540 5.25 -18.56 15.63
CA GLN A 540 3.84 -18.52 15.26
C GLN A 540 3.61 -17.72 13.97
N LEU A 541 2.74 -18.24 13.11
CA LEU A 541 2.19 -17.50 11.97
C LEU A 541 0.66 -17.64 11.89
N HIS A 542 0.00 -16.54 12.17
CA HIS A 542 -1.42 -16.27 11.97
C HIS A 542 -1.65 -15.82 10.54
N GLY A 543 -2.02 -16.74 9.64
CA GLY A 543 -2.36 -16.38 8.26
C GLY A 543 -3.86 -16.14 8.07
N TYR A 544 -4.23 -15.29 7.10
CA TYR A 544 -5.64 -15.01 6.80
C TYR A 544 -6.28 -16.18 6.04
N GLY A 545 -6.90 -17.08 6.79
CA GLY A 545 -7.65 -18.22 6.27
C GLY A 545 -7.84 -19.30 7.33
N LEU A 546 -8.88 -20.12 7.17
CA LEU A 546 -9.24 -21.16 8.13
C LEU A 546 -9.18 -22.55 7.47
N ALA A 547 -8.76 -23.57 8.23
CA ALA A 547 -8.88 -24.97 7.82
C ALA A 547 -10.36 -25.32 7.61
N GLY A 548 -10.71 -25.81 6.41
CA GLY A 548 -12.12 -25.99 6.02
C GLY A 548 -12.88 -24.68 5.78
N GLY A 549 -12.17 -23.55 5.61
CA GLY A 549 -12.76 -22.25 5.38
C GLY A 549 -13.43 -22.07 4.01
N THR A 550 -14.00 -20.89 3.81
CA THR A 550 -14.76 -20.48 2.61
C THR A 550 -14.05 -19.32 1.91
N PRO A 551 -14.51 -18.86 0.73
CA PRO A 551 -14.01 -17.60 0.16
C PRO A 551 -14.16 -16.39 1.10
N ALA A 552 -15.18 -16.38 1.97
CA ALA A 552 -15.44 -15.31 2.92
C ALA A 552 -14.42 -15.30 4.08
N THR A 553 -14.11 -16.45 4.67
CA THR A 553 -13.14 -16.58 5.77
C THR A 553 -11.70 -16.73 5.27
N GLY A 554 -11.52 -16.98 3.97
CA GLY A 554 -10.28 -17.52 3.43
C GLY A 554 -10.08 -18.99 3.77
N THR A 555 -9.12 -19.63 3.11
CA THR A 555 -8.81 -21.05 3.30
C THR A 555 -7.37 -21.25 3.76
N PHE A 556 -7.14 -22.32 4.53
CA PHE A 556 -5.81 -22.83 4.87
C PHE A 556 -5.61 -24.23 4.30
N THR A 557 -4.48 -24.48 3.65
CA THR A 557 -4.04 -25.81 3.23
C THR A 557 -2.82 -26.23 4.03
N ASP A 558 -2.98 -27.33 4.75
CA ASP A 558 -1.97 -27.92 5.62
C ASP A 558 -0.84 -28.58 4.80
N SER A 559 0.41 -28.31 5.20
CA SER A 559 1.61 -29.04 4.80
C SER A 559 2.62 -29.09 5.96
N LEU A 560 2.13 -29.27 7.18
CA LEU A 560 2.87 -29.18 8.44
C LEU A 560 3.88 -30.31 8.62
N THR A 561 3.72 -31.46 7.97
CA THR A 561 4.72 -32.55 8.00
C THR A 561 6.10 -32.11 7.53
N VAL A 562 6.16 -31.05 6.72
CA VAL A 562 7.40 -30.43 6.26
C VAL A 562 7.58 -29.02 6.79
N GLY A 563 6.72 -28.50 7.67
CA GLY A 563 6.79 -27.13 8.19
C GLY A 563 6.27 -26.05 7.23
N ALA A 564 5.33 -26.40 6.36
CA ALA A 564 4.73 -25.48 5.38
C ALA A 564 3.23 -25.25 5.63
N GLY A 565 2.74 -24.13 5.11
CA GLY A 565 1.32 -23.78 5.13
C GLY A 565 0.96 -22.82 4.01
N ILE A 566 -0.27 -22.89 3.51
CA ILE A 566 -0.78 -21.99 2.46
C ILE A 566 -2.10 -21.37 2.91
N TRP A 567 -2.16 -20.05 2.98
CA TRP A 567 -3.40 -19.29 3.18
C TRP A 567 -3.83 -18.64 1.88
N HIS A 568 -5.14 -18.55 1.65
CA HIS A 568 -5.73 -17.94 0.45
C HIS A 568 -6.95 -17.10 0.82
N LYS A 569 -6.95 -15.83 0.41
CA LYS A 569 -8.07 -14.90 0.59
C LYS A 569 -8.14 -13.95 -0.61
N ASN A 570 -9.34 -13.75 -1.16
CA ASN A 570 -9.61 -12.78 -2.23
C ASN A 570 -8.63 -12.87 -3.44
N GLY A 571 -8.21 -14.07 -3.83
CA GLY A 571 -7.27 -14.28 -4.94
C GLY A 571 -5.79 -14.07 -4.59
N ALA A 572 -5.48 -13.63 -3.38
CA ALA A 572 -4.12 -13.50 -2.86
C ALA A 572 -3.77 -14.68 -1.94
N GLN A 573 -2.58 -15.23 -2.10
CA GLN A 573 -2.11 -16.40 -1.38
C GLN A 573 -0.82 -16.09 -0.64
N LEU A 574 -0.64 -16.70 0.54
CA LEU A 574 0.60 -16.68 1.31
C LEU A 574 1.07 -18.11 1.51
N ARG A 575 2.21 -18.46 0.91
CA ARG A 575 2.91 -19.70 1.21
C ARG A 575 4.01 -19.43 2.22
N THR A 576 4.04 -20.23 3.28
CA THR A 576 5.13 -20.24 4.25
C THR A 576 5.89 -21.57 4.25
N GLN A 577 7.14 -21.49 4.68
CA GLN A 577 8.00 -22.63 5.02
C GLN A 577 8.89 -22.19 6.18
N VAL A 578 8.82 -22.88 7.32
CA VAL A 578 9.64 -22.59 8.51
C VAL A 578 10.47 -23.82 8.89
N VAL A 579 11.66 -23.59 9.42
CA VAL A 579 12.60 -24.61 9.89
C VAL A 579 13.45 -24.05 11.03
N ALA A 580 13.96 -24.91 11.91
CA ALA A 580 14.90 -24.53 12.96
C ALA A 580 16.17 -25.39 12.94
N THR A 581 17.25 -24.88 13.54
CA THR A 581 18.46 -25.67 13.82
C THR A 581 18.13 -26.84 14.73
N GLY A 582 18.58 -28.05 14.40
CA GLY A 582 18.23 -29.28 15.11
C GLY A 582 16.86 -29.87 14.74
N GLY A 583 16.14 -29.21 13.83
CA GLY A 583 14.77 -29.55 13.46
C GLY A 583 13.73 -28.82 14.31
N ALA A 584 12.48 -28.87 13.88
CA ALA A 584 11.33 -28.37 14.62
C ALA A 584 10.16 -29.34 14.48
N THR A 585 9.26 -29.34 15.46
CA THR A 585 7.94 -29.99 15.33
C THR A 585 6.92 -28.95 14.94
N TYR A 586 5.89 -29.35 14.18
CA TYR A 586 4.92 -28.43 13.61
C TYR A 586 3.50 -28.84 14.00
N THR A 587 2.71 -27.86 14.41
CA THR A 587 1.29 -28.04 14.72
C THR A 587 0.48 -26.88 14.14
N ALA A 588 -0.84 -27.03 14.12
CA ALA A 588 -1.76 -25.93 13.85
C ALA A 588 -2.67 -25.70 15.05
N ALA A 589 -3.05 -24.44 15.23
CA ALA A 589 -4.07 -24.02 16.18
C ALA A 589 -5.12 -23.16 15.47
N THR A 590 -6.26 -22.96 16.12
CA THR A 590 -7.24 -21.95 15.71
C THR A 590 -7.00 -20.70 16.55
N GLY A 591 -6.68 -19.59 15.89
CA GLY A 591 -6.60 -18.27 16.49
C GLY A 591 -7.80 -17.41 16.10
N SER A 592 -7.96 -16.28 16.78
CA SER A 592 -9.00 -15.30 16.45
C SER A 592 -8.40 -13.94 16.15
N HIS A 593 -9.00 -13.23 15.19
CA HIS A 593 -8.70 -11.85 14.87
C HIS A 593 -10.00 -11.05 14.76
N GLU A 594 -9.92 -9.73 14.84
CA GLU A 594 -11.05 -8.86 14.57
C GLU A 594 -11.33 -8.76 13.06
N LEU A 595 -12.60 -8.86 12.68
CA LEU A 595 -13.08 -8.62 11.32
C LEU A 595 -13.59 -7.17 11.14
N THR A 596 -14.42 -6.73 12.09
CA THR A 596 -14.91 -5.35 12.25
C THR A 596 -15.31 -5.17 13.72
N TYR A 597 -15.70 -3.96 14.13
CA TYR A 597 -16.01 -3.61 15.52
C TYR A 597 -16.77 -4.72 16.28
N ASN A 598 -16.18 -5.19 17.38
CA ASN A 598 -16.70 -6.25 18.25
C ASN A 598 -17.05 -7.60 17.57
N THR A 599 -16.60 -7.83 16.35
CA THR A 599 -16.89 -9.04 15.59
C THR A 599 -15.60 -9.82 15.34
N PRO A 600 -15.36 -10.92 16.07
CA PRO A 600 -14.21 -11.78 15.82
C PRO A 600 -14.46 -12.71 14.63
N GLU A 601 -13.38 -13.06 13.93
CA GLU A 601 -13.30 -14.15 12.96
C GLU A 601 -12.19 -15.12 13.38
N GLN A 602 -12.33 -16.39 12.99
CA GLN A 602 -11.36 -17.44 13.30
C GLN A 602 -10.43 -17.66 12.11
N HIS A 603 -9.16 -17.98 12.39
CA HIS A 603 -8.15 -18.33 11.40
C HIS A 603 -7.26 -19.45 11.89
N THR A 604 -6.53 -20.08 10.98
CA THR A 604 -5.54 -21.12 11.32
C THR A 604 -4.16 -20.50 11.53
N THR A 605 -3.55 -20.86 12.66
CA THR A 605 -2.19 -20.49 13.04
C THR A 605 -1.26 -21.69 12.82
N LEU A 606 -0.14 -21.49 12.14
CA LEU A 606 0.95 -22.46 12.08
C LEU A 606 1.89 -22.23 13.26
N LEU A 607 2.25 -23.30 13.97
CA LEU A 607 3.17 -23.28 15.10
C LEU A 607 4.38 -24.17 14.80
N ALA A 608 5.59 -23.65 15.00
CA ALA A 608 6.84 -24.40 14.90
C ALA A 608 7.58 -24.38 16.24
N HIS A 609 7.92 -25.54 16.78
CA HIS A 609 8.53 -25.68 18.10
C HIS A 609 9.97 -26.14 18.00
N ALA A 610 10.87 -25.47 18.73
CA ALA A 610 12.25 -25.89 18.91
C ALA A 610 12.69 -25.67 20.35
N THR A 611 13.44 -26.62 20.91
CA THR A 611 13.91 -26.57 22.30
C THR A 611 15.43 -26.44 22.35
N GLY A 612 15.92 -25.55 23.20
CA GLY A 612 17.36 -25.35 23.41
C GLY A 612 17.69 -24.02 24.05
N THR A 613 18.97 -23.72 24.19
CA THR A 613 19.45 -22.42 24.71
C THR A 613 19.57 -21.36 23.61
N SER A 614 19.82 -21.78 22.37
CA SER A 614 20.04 -20.85 21.25
C SER A 614 19.54 -21.32 19.87
N PRO A 615 18.32 -21.88 19.74
CA PRO A 615 17.82 -22.30 18.44
C PRO A 615 17.70 -21.11 17.47
N GLN A 616 17.91 -21.37 16.18
CA GLN A 616 17.68 -20.38 15.12
C GLN A 616 16.52 -20.83 14.26
N PHE A 617 15.46 -20.04 14.18
CA PHE A 617 14.39 -20.26 13.20
C PHE A 617 14.70 -19.50 11.91
N LEU A 618 14.31 -20.11 10.79
CA LEU A 618 14.35 -19.50 9.48
C LEU A 618 13.02 -19.78 8.77
N ALA A 619 12.33 -18.72 8.34
CA ALA A 619 11.05 -18.79 7.66
C ALA A 619 11.06 -17.99 6.36
N ALA A 620 10.36 -18.48 5.34
CA ALA A 620 10.06 -17.73 4.12
C ALA A 620 8.57 -17.39 4.07
N LEU A 621 8.22 -16.11 3.91
CA LEU A 621 6.85 -15.64 3.71
C LEU A 621 6.69 -15.16 2.27
N TYR A 622 6.01 -15.94 1.45
CA TYR A 622 5.95 -15.73 0.00
C TYR A 622 4.51 -15.45 -0.47
N PRO A 623 4.15 -14.16 -0.66
CA PRO A 623 2.86 -13.81 -1.23
C PRO A 623 2.84 -14.03 -2.75
N TYR A 624 1.72 -14.50 -3.31
CA TYR A 624 1.53 -14.66 -4.75
C TYR A 624 0.03 -14.71 -5.13
N THR A 625 -0.29 -14.58 -6.42
CA THR A 625 -1.68 -14.63 -6.92
C THR A 625 -1.96 -15.78 -7.90
N SER A 626 -0.94 -16.26 -8.62
CA SER A 626 -1.13 -17.30 -9.65
C SER A 626 -0.02 -18.35 -9.67
N ALA A 627 1.24 -17.94 -9.68
CA ALA A 627 2.39 -18.85 -9.71
C ALA A 627 2.88 -19.16 -8.29
N ALA A 628 2.53 -20.35 -7.79
CA ALA A 628 2.97 -20.79 -6.48
C ALA A 628 4.50 -21.01 -6.44
N PRO A 629 5.23 -20.40 -5.48
CA PRO A 629 6.65 -20.65 -5.32
C PRO A 629 6.87 -22.07 -4.79
N ARG A 630 7.97 -22.70 -5.19
CA ARG A 630 8.42 -23.96 -4.57
C ARG A 630 9.45 -23.64 -3.49
N LEU A 631 9.06 -23.90 -2.24
CA LEU A 631 9.94 -23.77 -1.07
C LEU A 631 10.42 -25.15 -0.63
N LEU A 632 11.68 -25.22 -0.20
CA LEU A 632 12.32 -26.40 0.37
C LEU A 632 13.04 -25.98 1.64
N ALA A 633 13.09 -26.88 2.62
CA ALA A 633 13.81 -26.67 3.87
C ALA A 633 14.74 -27.85 4.17
N ALA A 634 15.83 -27.57 4.86
CA ALA A 634 16.74 -28.55 5.42
C ALA A 634 17.24 -28.08 6.79
N SER A 635 17.58 -29.03 7.66
CA SER A 635 18.09 -28.74 8.99
C SER A 635 19.27 -29.65 9.33
N THR A 636 20.24 -29.09 10.04
CA THR A 636 21.30 -29.81 10.76
C THR A 636 21.31 -29.31 12.20
N ALA A 637 22.12 -29.91 13.08
CA ALA A 637 22.28 -29.41 14.45
C ALA A 637 22.75 -27.94 14.51
N GLY A 638 23.54 -27.48 13.52
CA GLY A 638 24.11 -26.12 13.50
C GLY A 638 23.44 -25.14 12.54
N THR A 639 22.67 -25.60 11.55
CA THR A 639 22.14 -24.75 10.47
C THR A 639 20.67 -25.03 10.18
N ALA A 640 19.89 -23.97 9.97
CA ALA A 640 18.55 -24.02 9.39
C ALA A 640 18.59 -23.43 7.97
N THR A 641 18.17 -24.18 6.95
CA THR A 641 18.33 -23.80 5.54
C THR A 641 16.99 -23.77 4.82
N LEU A 642 16.75 -22.73 4.02
CA LEU A 642 15.63 -22.59 3.11
C LEU A 642 16.11 -22.44 1.67
N SER A 643 15.31 -22.91 0.72
CA SER A 643 15.50 -22.64 -0.70
C SER A 643 14.18 -22.31 -1.39
N SER A 644 14.22 -21.40 -2.37
CA SER A 644 13.09 -21.05 -3.22
C SER A 644 13.44 -21.28 -4.68
N ARG A 645 12.51 -21.83 -5.45
CA ARG A 645 12.63 -21.99 -6.91
C ARG A 645 11.49 -21.25 -7.61
N GLY A 646 11.85 -20.23 -8.37
CA GLY A 646 10.96 -19.43 -9.22
C GLY A 646 11.72 -18.85 -10.40
N ALA A 647 11.61 -17.54 -10.62
CA ALA A 647 12.46 -16.82 -11.59
C ALA A 647 13.95 -16.85 -11.20
N PHE A 648 14.21 -16.96 -9.90
CA PHE A 648 15.53 -17.15 -9.31
C PHE A 648 15.57 -18.48 -8.57
N LEU A 649 16.79 -18.97 -8.35
CA LEU A 649 17.08 -20.04 -7.43
C LEU A 649 17.78 -19.45 -6.21
N ASP A 650 17.03 -19.33 -5.13
CA ASP A 650 17.49 -18.69 -3.90
C ASP A 650 17.76 -19.73 -2.82
N ALA A 651 18.79 -19.52 -2.02
CA ALA A 651 19.05 -20.26 -0.80
C ALA A 651 19.43 -19.31 0.34
N ALA A 652 18.91 -19.58 1.53
CA ALA A 652 19.29 -18.89 2.75
C ALA A 652 19.56 -19.89 3.86
N PHE A 653 20.46 -19.56 4.78
CA PHE A 653 20.62 -20.34 6.00
C PHE A 653 21.00 -19.48 7.19
N ALA A 654 20.54 -19.88 8.37
CA ALA A 654 20.82 -19.25 9.65
C ALA A 654 21.58 -20.20 10.58
N GLN A 655 22.44 -19.64 11.42
CA GLN A 655 23.25 -20.36 12.40
C GLN A 655 23.56 -19.47 13.62
N ALA A 656 23.77 -20.09 14.78
CA ALA A 656 23.96 -19.39 16.04
C ALA A 656 25.38 -18.85 16.25
N ASP A 657 26.37 -19.40 15.53
CA ASP A 657 27.76 -19.00 15.62
C ASP A 657 28.24 -18.32 14.32
N THR A 658 29.56 -18.20 14.18
CA THR A 658 30.17 -17.62 12.98
C THR A 658 31.23 -18.56 12.38
N VAL A 659 31.02 -19.85 12.55
CA VAL A 659 31.85 -20.90 11.95
C VAL A 659 31.47 -21.03 10.48
N LEU A 660 32.45 -21.28 9.61
CA LEU A 660 32.19 -21.53 8.20
C LEU A 660 31.43 -22.86 8.05
N SER A 661 30.16 -22.77 7.72
CA SER A 661 29.28 -23.94 7.54
C SER A 661 28.93 -24.11 6.08
N MET A 662 28.95 -25.36 5.61
CA MET A 662 28.48 -25.74 4.28
C MET A 662 27.08 -26.36 4.40
N VAL A 663 26.15 -25.92 3.55
CA VAL A 663 24.75 -26.37 3.59
C VAL A 663 24.32 -27.02 2.28
N ALA A 664 23.51 -28.07 2.40
CA ALA A 664 22.72 -28.58 1.29
C ALA A 664 21.56 -27.63 1.02
N SER A 665 21.33 -27.31 -0.25
CA SER A 665 20.25 -26.42 -0.70
C SER A 665 19.74 -26.86 -2.07
N ALA A 666 18.75 -26.16 -2.62
CA ALA A 666 18.31 -26.41 -3.98
C ALA A 666 19.31 -25.92 -5.06
N LEU A 667 20.38 -25.22 -4.67
CA LEU A 667 21.41 -24.74 -5.61
C LEU A 667 22.24 -25.89 -6.19
N PRO A 668 22.69 -25.79 -7.46
CA PRO A 668 23.52 -26.81 -8.12
C PRO A 668 24.88 -27.06 -7.46
N LYS A 669 25.45 -26.08 -6.75
CA LYS A 669 26.74 -26.22 -6.05
C LYS A 669 26.53 -26.00 -4.54
N PRO A 670 27.39 -26.59 -3.68
CA PRO A 670 27.34 -26.33 -2.24
C PRO A 670 27.49 -24.85 -1.92
N LEU A 671 26.71 -24.37 -0.97
CA LEU A 671 26.82 -23.01 -0.43
C LEU A 671 27.52 -23.09 0.93
N ALA A 672 28.55 -22.28 1.15
CA ALA A 672 29.20 -22.18 2.46
C ALA A 672 29.38 -20.73 2.87
N ALA A 673 29.10 -20.40 4.12
CA ALA A 673 29.31 -19.06 4.66
C ALA A 673 29.49 -19.09 6.19
N ASP A 674 30.07 -18.03 6.74
CA ASP A 674 30.37 -17.92 8.17
C ASP A 674 29.56 -16.82 8.88
N GLY A 675 28.56 -16.25 8.19
CA GLY A 675 27.62 -15.29 8.78
C GLY A 675 26.54 -15.99 9.60
N ARG A 676 25.87 -15.23 10.47
CA ARG A 676 24.75 -15.70 11.30
C ARG A 676 23.46 -15.86 10.50
N LEU A 677 23.34 -15.13 9.41
CA LEU A 677 22.29 -15.24 8.40
C LEU A 677 22.91 -15.00 7.03
N ASN A 678 22.69 -15.93 6.11
CA ASN A 678 23.32 -15.94 4.81
C ASN A 678 22.27 -16.12 3.73
N PHE A 679 22.48 -15.52 2.57
CA PHE A 679 21.63 -15.63 1.40
C PHE A 679 22.47 -15.61 0.14
N TYR A 680 22.11 -16.46 -0.82
CA TYR A 680 22.71 -16.51 -2.14
C TYR A 680 21.66 -16.85 -3.18
N SER A 681 21.76 -16.22 -4.35
CA SER A 681 20.79 -16.31 -5.43
C SER A 681 21.48 -16.44 -6.77
N THR A 682 20.93 -17.29 -7.63
CA THR A 682 21.25 -17.34 -9.05
C THR A 682 20.02 -17.08 -9.92
N ASP A 683 20.23 -16.58 -11.13
CA ASP A 683 19.19 -16.58 -12.15
C ASP A 683 18.88 -18.01 -12.65
N SER A 684 17.93 -18.13 -13.59
CA SER A 684 17.55 -19.41 -14.20
C SER A 684 18.64 -20.06 -15.06
N LEU A 685 19.66 -19.30 -15.45
CA LEU A 685 20.84 -19.77 -16.20
C LEU A 685 22.00 -20.19 -15.26
N GLY A 686 21.85 -19.97 -13.96
CA GLY A 686 22.87 -20.26 -12.95
C GLY A 686 23.90 -19.15 -12.75
N ASN A 687 23.69 -17.96 -13.34
CA ASN A 687 24.54 -16.80 -13.09
C ASN A 687 24.26 -16.20 -11.72
N PHE A 688 25.28 -15.62 -11.09
CA PHE A 688 25.13 -14.91 -9.83
C PHE A 688 24.11 -13.77 -9.95
N ALA A 689 23.14 -13.71 -9.04
CA ALA A 689 22.17 -12.61 -8.99
C ALA A 689 22.38 -11.72 -7.77
N GLN A 690 22.48 -12.32 -6.57
CA GLN A 690 22.47 -11.59 -5.32
C GLN A 690 23.03 -12.43 -4.17
N LEU A 691 23.70 -11.79 -3.20
CA LEU A 691 24.09 -12.39 -1.93
C LEU A 691 23.92 -11.42 -0.75
N PHE A 692 23.84 -12.00 0.43
CA PHE A 692 23.87 -11.31 1.71
C PHE A 692 24.54 -12.17 2.77
N VAL A 693 25.29 -11.53 3.66
CA VAL A 693 25.97 -12.17 4.80
C VAL A 693 25.84 -11.25 6.00
N GLN A 694 25.24 -11.72 7.08
CA GLN A 694 25.14 -10.99 8.36
C GLN A 694 26.31 -11.36 9.28
N ASP A 695 27.04 -10.35 9.75
CA ASP A 695 28.17 -10.48 10.69
C ASP A 695 29.21 -11.55 10.28
N GLY A 696 29.42 -11.68 8.97
CA GLY A 696 30.31 -12.68 8.38
C GLY A 696 31.52 -12.06 7.71
N ARG A 697 32.43 -12.92 7.26
CA ARG A 697 33.59 -12.58 6.44
C ARG A 697 33.62 -13.30 5.11
N VAL A 698 32.97 -14.46 4.98
CA VAL A 698 33.15 -15.32 3.82
C VAL A 698 31.81 -15.88 3.35
N LEU A 699 31.60 -15.85 2.03
CA LEU A 699 30.59 -16.67 1.35
C LEU A 699 31.21 -17.31 0.10
N GLN A 700 31.02 -18.61 -0.04
CA GLN A 700 31.54 -19.45 -1.11
C GLN A 700 30.39 -20.19 -1.82
N TYR A 701 30.49 -20.30 -3.14
CA TYR A 701 29.58 -21.10 -3.97
C TYR A 701 30.38 -22.13 -4.76
N GLY A 702 30.24 -23.40 -4.40
CA GLY A 702 31.21 -24.45 -4.75
C GLY A 702 32.58 -24.14 -4.15
N THR A 703 33.63 -24.17 -4.98
CA THR A 703 35.00 -23.80 -4.57
C THR A 703 35.31 -22.32 -4.77
N GLN A 704 34.39 -21.54 -5.36
CA GLN A 704 34.62 -20.14 -5.69
C GLN A 704 34.26 -19.22 -4.50
N PRO A 705 35.19 -18.39 -4.01
CA PRO A 705 34.87 -17.35 -3.05
C PRO A 705 34.10 -16.22 -3.76
N MET A 706 32.82 -16.07 -3.40
CA MET A 706 31.95 -15.03 -3.95
C MET A 706 32.15 -13.70 -3.21
N LEU A 707 32.40 -13.79 -1.90
CA LEU A 707 32.69 -12.66 -1.03
C LEU A 707 33.73 -13.06 0.02
N GLN A 708 34.72 -12.19 0.25
CA GLN A 708 35.60 -12.22 1.41
C GLN A 708 35.76 -10.82 2.00
N ALA A 709 35.80 -10.71 3.33
CA ALA A 709 35.98 -9.45 4.03
C ALA A 709 37.10 -9.54 5.07
N SER A 710 37.89 -8.46 5.17
CA SER A 710 38.96 -8.33 6.17
C SER A 710 38.49 -8.42 7.63
N ARG A 711 37.23 -8.06 7.89
CA ARG A 711 36.59 -8.09 9.23
C ARG A 711 35.11 -8.44 9.11
N ARG A 712 34.54 -8.95 10.21
CA ARG A 712 33.10 -9.28 10.27
C ARG A 712 32.25 -8.04 10.06
N ALA A 713 31.28 -8.17 9.17
CA ALA A 713 30.33 -7.13 8.83
C ALA A 713 29.04 -7.74 8.27
N THR A 714 27.94 -6.99 8.34
CA THR A 714 26.78 -7.23 7.49
C THR A 714 27.05 -6.66 6.10
N LEU A 715 26.92 -7.51 5.08
CA LEU A 715 27.35 -7.30 3.72
C LEU A 715 26.26 -7.72 2.73
N SER A 716 26.11 -6.97 1.64
CA SER A 716 25.26 -7.34 0.51
C SER A 716 25.97 -7.04 -0.80
N TRP A 717 25.74 -7.88 -1.81
CA TRP A 717 26.26 -7.71 -3.16
C TRP A 717 25.24 -8.23 -4.15
N GLN A 718 24.96 -7.48 -5.22
CA GLN A 718 23.94 -7.84 -6.19
C GLN A 718 24.23 -7.31 -7.58
N GLN A 719 23.79 -8.06 -8.59
CA GLN A 719 23.78 -7.62 -9.97
C GLN A 719 22.49 -6.82 -10.25
N LEU A 720 22.65 -5.64 -10.85
CA LEU A 720 21.52 -4.79 -11.27
C LEU A 720 21.11 -5.11 -12.70
N SER A 721 22.07 -5.04 -13.62
CA SER A 721 21.91 -5.35 -15.04
C SER A 721 23.28 -5.62 -15.64
N GLY A 722 23.44 -6.64 -16.48
CA GLY A 722 24.69 -6.91 -17.22
C GLY A 722 25.97 -6.71 -16.41
N THR A 723 26.65 -5.57 -16.59
CA THR A 723 27.91 -5.22 -15.91
C THR A 723 27.77 -4.17 -14.80
N GLN A 724 26.56 -3.93 -14.30
CA GLN A 724 26.26 -3.02 -13.20
C GLN A 724 25.91 -3.80 -11.94
N PHE A 725 26.57 -3.44 -10.85
CA PHE A 725 26.42 -4.10 -9.55
C PHE A 725 26.30 -3.06 -8.45
N GLU A 726 25.68 -3.49 -7.36
CA GLU A 726 25.51 -2.71 -6.14
C GLU A 726 25.90 -3.55 -4.94
N GLY A 727 26.59 -2.93 -3.98
CA GLY A 727 26.92 -3.55 -2.71
C GLY A 727 26.66 -2.63 -1.52
N TYR A 728 26.68 -3.24 -0.35
CA TYR A 728 26.59 -2.56 0.93
C TYR A 728 27.54 -3.20 1.92
N ALA A 729 28.16 -2.37 2.75
CA ALA A 729 28.83 -2.80 3.97
C ALA A 729 28.37 -1.96 5.16
N SER A 730 28.14 -2.63 6.29
CA SER A 730 27.71 -1.99 7.55
C SER A 730 28.82 -1.26 8.31
N ARG A 731 30.07 -1.33 7.85
CA ARG A 731 31.24 -0.68 8.47
C ARG A 731 32.42 -0.66 7.51
N ALA A 732 33.47 0.07 7.90
CA ALA A 732 34.76 0.04 7.23
C ALA A 732 35.27 -1.40 7.10
N THR A 733 35.72 -1.81 5.92
CA THR A 733 36.28 -3.14 5.64
C THR A 733 36.90 -3.16 4.25
N GLU A 734 37.90 -4.00 4.03
CA GLU A 734 38.29 -4.43 2.69
C GLU A 734 37.42 -5.62 2.25
N LEU A 735 36.81 -5.52 1.07
CA LEU A 735 35.97 -6.54 0.44
C LEU A 735 36.62 -7.08 -0.81
N VAL A 736 36.69 -8.40 -0.94
CA VAL A 736 37.04 -9.10 -2.18
C VAL A 736 35.76 -9.76 -2.71
N LEU A 737 35.40 -9.45 -3.95
CA LEU A 737 34.15 -9.85 -4.59
C LEU A 737 34.44 -10.58 -5.90
N ALA A 738 33.73 -11.68 -6.17
CA ALA A 738 33.76 -12.31 -7.49
C ALA A 738 33.15 -11.37 -8.54
N LEU A 739 33.89 -11.10 -9.62
CA LEU A 739 33.48 -10.22 -10.70
C LEU A 739 34.12 -10.64 -12.03
N ASP A 740 33.30 -11.11 -12.97
CA ASP A 740 33.76 -11.69 -14.24
C ASP A 740 34.21 -10.67 -15.31
N PHE A 741 34.27 -9.38 -14.98
CA PHE A 741 34.73 -8.33 -15.88
C PHE A 741 35.61 -7.30 -15.16
N VAL A 742 36.41 -6.58 -15.94
CA VAL A 742 37.24 -5.48 -15.44
C VAL A 742 36.35 -4.27 -15.10
N PRO A 743 36.30 -3.82 -13.84
CA PRO A 743 35.49 -2.67 -13.46
C PRO A 743 36.08 -1.39 -14.04
N GLY A 744 35.23 -0.56 -14.65
CA GLY A 744 35.58 0.79 -15.09
C GLY A 744 35.46 1.82 -13.99
N THR A 745 34.42 1.71 -13.16
CA THR A 745 34.27 2.57 -11.98
C THR A 745 33.80 1.78 -10.77
N VAL A 746 34.28 2.18 -9.60
CA VAL A 746 33.74 1.79 -8.29
C VAL A 746 33.50 3.07 -7.51
N THR A 747 32.24 3.36 -7.22
CA THR A 747 31.84 4.62 -6.58
C THR A 747 30.92 4.36 -5.42
N GLY A 748 30.95 5.17 -4.38
CA GLY A 748 30.08 4.99 -3.23
C GLY A 748 30.60 5.72 -2.00
N VAL A 749 29.71 5.88 -1.02
CA VAL A 749 30.09 6.48 0.26
C VAL A 749 31.10 5.56 0.94
N GLY A 750 32.27 6.11 1.29
CA GLY A 750 33.33 5.35 1.96
C GLY A 750 34.25 4.56 1.04
N VAL A 751 34.06 4.55 -0.28
CA VAL A 751 35.01 3.92 -1.21
C VAL A 751 36.31 4.74 -1.23
N GLN A 752 37.41 4.15 -0.73
CA GLN A 752 38.73 4.80 -0.70
C GLN A 752 39.58 4.45 -1.92
N ARG A 753 39.62 3.17 -2.28
CA ARG A 753 40.33 2.64 -3.46
C ARG A 753 39.77 1.28 -3.85
N TYR A 754 40.05 0.87 -5.08
CA TYR A 754 39.75 -0.47 -5.55
C TYR A 754 40.88 -0.99 -6.45
N SER A 755 40.97 -2.31 -6.57
CA SER A 755 41.87 -3.00 -7.50
C SER A 755 41.18 -4.23 -8.07
N TYR A 756 41.52 -4.64 -9.29
CA TYR A 756 40.96 -5.82 -9.93
C TYR A 756 42.05 -6.83 -10.30
N ASN A 757 41.89 -8.07 -9.86
CA ASN A 757 42.74 -9.19 -10.27
C ASN A 757 42.04 -9.96 -11.39
N ALA A 758 42.50 -9.77 -12.63
CA ALA A 758 41.92 -10.40 -13.81
C ALA A 758 42.09 -11.93 -13.85
N ALA A 759 43.20 -12.45 -13.30
CA ALA A 759 43.46 -13.89 -13.25
C ALA A 759 42.52 -14.60 -12.27
N ALA A 760 42.28 -13.99 -11.11
CA ALA A 760 41.35 -14.51 -10.10
C ALA A 760 39.89 -14.11 -10.34
N ARG A 761 39.63 -13.17 -11.26
CA ARG A 761 38.33 -12.52 -11.50
C ARG A 761 37.73 -11.94 -10.21
N GLN A 762 38.55 -11.18 -9.50
CA GLN A 762 38.21 -10.65 -8.18
C GLN A 762 38.41 -9.14 -8.13
N LEU A 763 37.40 -8.44 -7.61
CA LEU A 763 37.46 -7.03 -7.28
C LEU A 763 37.72 -6.86 -5.78
N THR A 764 38.77 -6.14 -5.43
CA THR A 764 39.03 -5.68 -4.07
C THR A 764 38.58 -4.24 -3.91
N VAL A 765 37.73 -3.93 -2.94
CA VAL A 765 37.25 -2.58 -2.61
C VAL A 765 37.59 -2.27 -1.16
N MET A 766 38.26 -1.14 -0.92
CA MET A 766 38.54 -0.66 0.43
C MET A 766 37.49 0.37 0.85
N LEU A 767 36.70 0.03 1.87
CA LEU A 767 35.66 0.89 2.44
C LEU A 767 36.10 1.45 3.79
N THR A 768 35.91 2.76 4.00
CA THR A 768 36.30 3.47 5.23
C THR A 768 35.16 3.66 6.23
N GLN A 769 33.91 3.39 5.82
CA GLN A 769 32.73 3.51 6.67
C GLN A 769 31.58 2.66 6.13
N ALA A 770 30.46 2.65 6.86
CA ALA A 770 29.23 2.02 6.38
C ALA A 770 28.70 2.75 5.14
N GLY A 771 28.21 2.03 4.15
CA GLY A 771 27.69 2.66 2.94
C GLY A 771 27.39 1.70 1.80
N ARG A 772 26.62 2.23 0.85
CA ARG A 772 26.39 1.59 -0.45
C ARG A 772 27.51 1.97 -1.42
N PHE A 773 27.86 1.04 -2.28
CA PHE A 773 28.78 1.26 -3.40
C PHE A 773 28.25 0.60 -4.67
N PHE A 774 28.69 1.12 -5.80
CA PHE A 774 28.28 0.73 -7.14
C PHE A 774 29.51 0.40 -7.96
N VAL A 775 29.39 -0.63 -8.80
CA VAL A 775 30.43 -1.07 -9.72
C VAL A 775 29.84 -1.12 -11.12
N SER A 776 30.56 -0.55 -12.08
CA SER A 776 30.22 -0.62 -13.50
C SER A 776 31.46 -0.94 -14.33
N SER A 777 31.29 -1.59 -15.48
CA SER A 777 32.39 -1.86 -16.41
C SER A 777 32.88 -0.58 -17.11
N VAL A 778 34.08 -0.64 -17.69
CA VAL A 778 34.55 0.41 -18.62
C VAL A 778 33.66 0.35 -19.85
N ALA A 779 32.87 1.40 -20.09
CA ALA A 779 31.98 1.45 -21.23
C ALA A 779 32.79 1.31 -22.54
N ARG A 780 32.63 0.18 -23.24
CA ARG A 780 32.24 0.31 -24.65
C ARG A 780 30.76 0.69 -24.60
N PRO A 781 30.33 1.80 -25.23
CA PRO A 781 28.94 2.21 -25.20
C PRO A 781 28.08 0.99 -25.59
N LEU A 782 27.16 0.62 -24.70
CA LEU A 782 26.19 -0.43 -25.02
C LEU A 782 25.36 0.09 -26.21
N PRO A 783 25.15 -0.74 -27.25
CA PRO A 783 24.34 -0.35 -28.39
C PRO A 783 22.92 -0.03 -27.93
N VAL A 784 22.22 0.84 -28.69
CA VAL A 784 20.80 1.19 -28.55
C VAL A 784 20.00 0.04 -27.93
N GLU A 785 19.27 0.34 -26.85
CA GLU A 785 18.42 -0.66 -26.20
C GLU A 785 17.11 -0.80 -26.99
N LEU A 786 17.04 -1.80 -27.86
CA LEU A 786 15.87 -2.10 -28.66
C LEU A 786 14.78 -2.75 -27.80
N VAL A 787 13.65 -2.07 -27.61
CA VAL A 787 12.48 -2.57 -26.86
C VAL A 787 11.74 -3.64 -27.66
N ARG A 788 11.53 -3.39 -28.96
CA ARG A 788 10.85 -4.34 -29.87
C ARG A 788 11.21 -4.08 -31.32
N PHE A 789 11.15 -5.12 -32.13
CA PHE A 789 11.14 -5.06 -33.59
C PHE A 789 10.17 -6.11 -34.14
N GLY A 790 9.31 -5.71 -35.07
CA GLY A 790 8.34 -6.60 -35.70
C GLY A 790 8.09 -6.21 -37.16
N ALA A 791 7.73 -7.22 -37.95
CA ALA A 791 7.36 -7.08 -39.35
C ALA A 791 6.05 -7.83 -39.60
N ARG A 792 5.12 -7.25 -40.36
CA ARG A 792 3.80 -7.84 -40.65
C ARG A 792 3.39 -7.59 -42.09
N ARG A 793 2.99 -8.66 -42.79
CA ARG A 793 2.42 -8.57 -44.15
C ARG A 793 1.01 -7.97 -44.11
N GLN A 794 0.75 -7.01 -44.99
CA GLN A 794 -0.52 -6.33 -45.18
C GLN A 794 -1.38 -7.01 -46.26
N PRO A 795 -2.70 -6.74 -46.32
CA PRO A 795 -3.60 -7.36 -47.29
C PRO A 795 -3.24 -7.10 -48.76
N ASP A 796 -2.61 -5.97 -49.07
CA ASP A 796 -2.12 -5.59 -50.40
C ASP A 796 -0.80 -6.28 -50.78
N GLY A 797 -0.23 -7.09 -49.88
CA GLY A 797 1.00 -7.84 -50.07
C GLY A 797 2.26 -7.16 -49.54
N THR A 798 2.21 -5.86 -49.20
CA THR A 798 3.34 -5.11 -48.62
C THR A 798 3.70 -5.63 -47.21
N VAL A 799 4.89 -5.32 -46.70
CA VAL A 799 5.28 -5.68 -45.32
C VAL A 799 5.58 -4.41 -44.53
N HIS A 800 4.81 -4.19 -43.46
CA HIS A 800 5.01 -3.09 -42.52
C HIS A 800 5.97 -3.51 -41.40
N LEU A 801 7.05 -2.76 -41.22
CA LEU A 801 8.01 -2.94 -40.14
C LEU A 801 7.89 -1.82 -39.11
N SER A 802 7.98 -2.19 -37.84
CA SER A 802 7.97 -1.23 -36.73
C SER A 802 8.94 -1.64 -35.63
N TRP A 803 9.62 -0.66 -35.03
CA TRP A 803 10.47 -0.87 -33.86
C TRP A 803 10.43 0.30 -32.89
N GLN A 804 10.82 0.01 -31.65
CA GLN A 804 10.98 1.02 -30.61
C GLN A 804 12.30 0.82 -29.87
N THR A 805 12.99 1.92 -29.60
CA THR A 805 14.19 2.00 -28.75
C THR A 805 13.79 2.54 -27.38
N ALA A 806 14.42 2.09 -26.30
CA ALA A 806 14.27 2.67 -24.96
C ALA A 806 15.20 3.88 -24.81
N SER A 807 16.42 3.75 -25.33
CA SER A 807 17.43 4.79 -25.42
C SER A 807 18.29 4.57 -26.66
N GLU A 808 18.92 5.64 -27.16
CA GLU A 808 19.88 5.62 -28.25
C GLU A 808 21.16 6.31 -27.81
N LEU A 809 22.32 5.83 -28.25
CA LEU A 809 23.61 6.43 -27.92
C LEU A 809 24.46 6.48 -29.17
N ARG A 810 24.75 7.70 -29.67
CA ARG A 810 25.50 7.94 -30.91
C ARG A 810 24.97 7.15 -32.14
N ASN A 811 23.69 6.81 -32.16
CA ASN A 811 23.05 6.05 -33.22
C ASN A 811 22.95 6.88 -34.52
N ALA A 812 23.66 6.47 -35.57
CA ALA A 812 23.59 7.11 -36.88
C ALA A 812 22.33 6.67 -37.65
N GLY A 813 21.86 5.42 -37.43
CA GLY A 813 20.56 4.98 -37.94
C GLY A 813 20.42 3.47 -38.05
N PHE A 814 19.28 3.08 -38.61
CA PHE A 814 18.89 1.68 -38.79
C PHE A 814 18.74 1.38 -40.27
N THR A 815 19.35 0.29 -40.72
CA THR A 815 19.10 -0.33 -42.03
C THR A 815 18.26 -1.58 -41.82
N VAL A 816 17.09 -1.63 -42.45
CA VAL A 816 16.28 -2.85 -42.51
C VAL A 816 16.87 -3.74 -43.60
N GLU A 817 17.17 -4.98 -43.25
CA GLU A 817 17.56 -6.00 -44.21
C GLU A 817 16.53 -7.12 -44.29
N ARG A 818 16.36 -7.68 -45.48
CA ARG A 818 15.45 -8.77 -45.80
C ARG A 818 16.21 -9.93 -46.45
N ARG A 819 15.82 -11.17 -46.14
CA ARG A 819 16.17 -12.36 -46.92
C ARG A 819 14.98 -13.30 -47.12
N THR A 820 15.13 -14.26 -48.00
CA THR A 820 14.25 -15.43 -48.18
C THR A 820 14.98 -16.68 -47.66
N ASP A 821 14.34 -17.85 -47.61
CA ASP A 821 14.89 -19.07 -46.96
C ASP A 821 16.30 -19.47 -47.45
N ALA A 822 16.58 -19.29 -48.75
CA ALA A 822 17.87 -19.65 -49.37
C ALA A 822 18.76 -18.44 -49.71
N GLY A 823 18.39 -17.23 -49.28
CA GLY A 823 19.05 -15.98 -49.68
C GLY A 823 19.94 -15.34 -48.60
N ALA A 824 20.88 -14.49 -49.03
CA ALA A 824 21.58 -13.56 -48.14
C ALA A 824 20.68 -12.36 -47.78
N PHE A 825 20.89 -11.78 -46.60
CA PHE A 825 20.24 -10.52 -46.21
C PHE A 825 20.67 -9.38 -47.14
N ARG A 826 19.70 -8.59 -47.60
CA ARG A 826 19.89 -7.41 -48.44
C ARG A 826 19.12 -6.24 -47.86
N ALA A 827 19.70 -5.04 -47.90
CA ALA A 827 19.03 -3.83 -47.44
C ALA A 827 17.77 -3.55 -48.25
N VAL A 828 16.66 -3.25 -47.56
CA VAL A 828 15.38 -2.84 -48.17
C VAL A 828 15.02 -1.38 -47.85
N GLY A 829 15.69 -0.78 -46.87
CA GLY A 829 15.60 0.66 -46.61
C GLY A 829 16.25 1.04 -45.28
N SER A 830 16.31 2.34 -44.99
CA SER A 830 16.92 2.84 -43.75
C SER A 830 16.12 3.98 -43.12
N ARG A 831 16.39 4.22 -41.83
CA ARG A 831 15.88 5.35 -41.05
C ARG A 831 17.01 5.96 -40.24
N PRO A 832 17.20 7.30 -40.27
CA PRO A 832 18.19 7.94 -39.42
C PRO A 832 17.83 7.77 -37.95
N GLY A 833 18.83 7.58 -37.11
CA GLY A 833 18.69 7.53 -35.66
C GLY A 833 18.55 8.92 -35.05
N ARG A 834 18.34 9.00 -33.74
CA ARG A 834 18.31 10.27 -32.98
C ARG A 834 19.67 10.66 -32.40
N GLY A 835 20.76 9.98 -32.79
CA GLY A 835 22.08 10.18 -32.17
C GLY A 835 22.06 9.66 -30.74
N THR A 836 22.01 10.55 -29.75
CA THR A 836 21.90 10.19 -28.34
C THR A 836 20.55 10.64 -27.79
N SER A 837 19.73 9.68 -27.35
CA SER A 837 18.40 9.89 -26.78
C SER A 837 18.22 9.03 -25.54
N VAL A 838 17.73 9.61 -24.45
CA VAL A 838 17.34 8.87 -23.23
C VAL A 838 15.83 8.65 -23.15
N THR A 839 15.10 9.04 -24.20
CA THR A 839 13.64 8.88 -24.30
C THR A 839 13.28 7.82 -25.35
N PRO A 840 12.25 6.99 -25.10
CA PRO A 840 11.86 5.97 -26.06
C PRO A 840 11.48 6.55 -27.42
N THR A 841 12.00 5.97 -28.50
CA THR A 841 11.76 6.47 -29.87
C THR A 841 11.18 5.35 -30.73
N SER A 842 10.11 5.65 -31.47
CA SER A 842 9.42 4.69 -32.35
C SER A 842 9.71 4.99 -33.82
N TYR A 843 9.86 3.93 -34.62
CA TYR A 843 10.19 4.00 -36.04
C TYR A 843 9.34 3.02 -36.84
N THR A 844 9.12 3.35 -38.12
CA THR A 844 8.44 2.48 -39.09
C THR A 844 9.08 2.53 -40.46
N LEU A 845 8.96 1.43 -41.21
CA LEU A 845 9.38 1.31 -42.60
C LEU A 845 8.48 0.30 -43.33
N ASP A 846 8.02 0.65 -44.54
CA ASP A 846 7.26 -0.27 -45.39
C ASP A 846 8.15 -0.85 -46.49
N ASP A 847 8.14 -2.17 -46.63
CA ASP A 847 8.67 -2.87 -47.79
C ASP A 847 7.55 -3.06 -48.80
N LEU A 848 7.62 -2.30 -49.89
CA LEU A 848 6.58 -2.21 -50.91
C LEU A 848 6.64 -3.34 -51.94
N THR A 849 7.77 -4.02 -52.07
CA THR A 849 7.96 -5.12 -53.01
C THR A 849 8.55 -6.35 -52.32
N PRO A 850 7.87 -6.91 -51.30
CA PRO A 850 8.32 -8.10 -50.61
C PRO A 850 8.06 -9.34 -51.48
N PRO A 851 8.98 -10.32 -51.52
CA PRO A 851 8.71 -11.62 -52.12
C PRO A 851 7.41 -12.24 -51.59
N ALA A 852 6.72 -12.98 -52.46
CA ALA A 852 5.50 -13.69 -52.10
C ALA A 852 5.76 -14.94 -51.22
N GLU A 853 7.00 -15.37 -51.11
CA GLU A 853 7.45 -16.45 -50.22
C GLU A 853 7.68 -15.96 -48.78
N GLN A 854 8.05 -16.88 -47.88
CA GLN A 854 8.40 -16.53 -46.51
C GLN A 854 9.65 -15.65 -46.51
N THR A 855 9.58 -14.55 -45.76
CA THR A 855 10.65 -13.54 -45.71
C THR A 855 11.07 -13.28 -44.28
N TYR A 856 12.35 -12.99 -44.09
CA TYR A 856 12.95 -12.72 -42.78
C TYR A 856 13.53 -11.31 -42.80
N TYR A 857 13.21 -10.52 -41.78
CA TYR A 857 13.70 -9.16 -41.64
C TYR A 857 14.57 -9.03 -40.39
N ARG A 858 15.58 -8.17 -40.44
CA ARG A 858 16.37 -7.74 -39.28
C ARG A 858 16.70 -6.26 -39.39
N LEU A 859 16.96 -5.62 -38.26
CA LEU A 859 17.56 -4.30 -38.22
C LEU A 859 19.09 -4.44 -38.11
N VAL A 860 19.79 -3.59 -38.84
CA VAL A 860 21.20 -3.28 -38.67
C VAL A 860 21.26 -1.86 -38.14
N GLN A 861 21.44 -1.71 -36.85
CA GLN A 861 21.77 -0.42 -36.25
C GLN A 861 23.22 -0.09 -36.59
N THR A 862 23.50 1.16 -36.94
CA THR A 862 24.84 1.69 -37.18
C THR A 862 25.05 2.91 -36.30
N ASP A 863 26.09 2.91 -35.48
CA ASP A 863 26.48 4.07 -34.68
C ASP A 863 27.39 5.02 -35.48
N HIS A 864 27.60 6.25 -35.01
CA HIS A 864 28.44 7.25 -35.69
C HIS A 864 29.92 6.85 -35.80
N ASP A 865 30.37 5.83 -35.07
CA ASP A 865 31.70 5.22 -35.21
C ASP A 865 31.73 4.01 -36.16
N ASN A 866 30.63 3.78 -36.90
CA ASN A 866 30.38 2.66 -37.81
C ASN A 866 30.26 1.28 -37.14
N THR A 867 30.11 1.22 -35.81
CA THR A 867 29.76 -0.03 -35.12
C THR A 867 28.37 -0.49 -35.52
N THR A 868 28.22 -1.77 -35.85
CA THR A 868 26.93 -2.35 -36.25
C THR A 868 26.41 -3.36 -35.24
N THR A 869 25.11 -3.26 -34.92
CA THR A 869 24.41 -4.21 -34.05
C THR A 869 23.15 -4.73 -34.75
N TYR A 870 22.92 -6.04 -34.66
CA TYR A 870 21.77 -6.69 -35.30
C TYR A 870 20.65 -6.95 -34.30
N SER A 871 19.40 -6.72 -34.71
CA SER A 871 18.23 -7.16 -33.94
C SER A 871 18.01 -8.67 -34.03
N MET A 872 17.09 -9.19 -33.22
CA MET A 872 16.43 -10.47 -33.53
C MET A 872 15.76 -10.42 -34.92
N VAL A 873 15.62 -11.58 -35.55
CA VAL A 873 15.02 -11.73 -36.89
C VAL A 873 13.50 -11.85 -36.77
N ALA A 874 12.76 -10.99 -37.46
CA ALA A 874 11.30 -11.08 -37.60
C ALA A 874 10.93 -11.92 -38.83
N THR A 875 10.19 -13.00 -38.62
CA THR A 875 9.71 -13.87 -39.70
C THR A 875 8.34 -13.41 -40.18
N VAL A 876 8.19 -13.24 -41.49
CA VAL A 876 6.93 -12.92 -42.15
C VAL A 876 6.55 -14.08 -43.06
N PRO A 877 5.40 -14.74 -42.84
CA PRO A 877 4.99 -15.90 -43.63
C PRO A 877 4.77 -15.53 -45.11
N ALA A 878 4.82 -16.55 -45.96
CA ALA A 878 4.50 -16.43 -47.37
C ALA A 878 3.11 -15.79 -47.58
N LEU A 879 2.96 -15.01 -48.65
CA LEU A 879 1.69 -14.49 -49.08
C LEU A 879 0.76 -15.69 -49.36
N ALA A 880 -0.27 -15.86 -48.52
CA ALA A 880 -1.22 -16.96 -48.65
C ALA A 880 -1.96 -16.84 -49.99
N ARG A 881 -1.52 -17.63 -50.99
CA ARG A 881 -2.28 -17.84 -52.23
C ARG A 881 -3.47 -18.73 -51.88
N GLN A 882 -4.68 -18.16 -51.86
CA GLN A 882 -5.88 -18.99 -51.80
C GLN A 882 -5.95 -19.87 -53.07
N PRO A 883 -6.04 -21.20 -52.96
CA PRO A 883 -6.20 -22.07 -54.11
C PRO A 883 -7.52 -21.73 -54.82
N ARG A 884 -7.47 -21.44 -56.12
CA ARG A 884 -8.67 -21.20 -56.95
C ARG A 884 -8.85 -22.33 -57.96
N VAL A 885 -10.08 -22.80 -58.09
CA VAL A 885 -10.49 -23.74 -59.14
C VAL A 885 -11.00 -22.91 -60.31
N LEU A 886 -10.37 -23.05 -61.47
CA LEU A 886 -10.81 -22.44 -62.72
C LEU A 886 -11.64 -23.46 -63.49
N VAL A 887 -12.88 -23.09 -63.81
CA VAL A 887 -13.81 -23.94 -64.55
C VAL A 887 -14.19 -23.25 -65.86
N GLN A 888 -14.00 -23.92 -66.99
CA GLN A 888 -14.29 -23.35 -68.30
C GLN A 888 -14.66 -24.41 -69.37
N PRO A 889 -15.52 -24.07 -70.36
CA PRO A 889 -16.32 -22.85 -70.40
C PRO A 889 -17.45 -22.89 -69.35
N VAL A 890 -17.92 -21.74 -68.90
CA VAL A 890 -19.20 -21.63 -68.19
C VAL A 890 -19.95 -20.46 -68.83
N PRO A 891 -21.08 -20.67 -69.53
CA PRO A 891 -21.84 -21.91 -69.63
C PRO A 891 -21.17 -23.01 -70.47
N ALA A 892 -21.41 -24.28 -70.13
CA ALA A 892 -20.84 -25.45 -70.81
C ALA A 892 -21.93 -26.28 -71.49
N SER A 893 -21.69 -26.84 -72.68
CA SER A 893 -22.69 -27.62 -73.43
C SER A 893 -22.32 -29.09 -73.66
N GLN A 894 -21.04 -29.41 -73.79
CA GLN A 894 -20.58 -30.78 -74.05
C GLN A 894 -19.52 -31.23 -73.04
N GLU A 895 -18.55 -30.36 -72.76
CA GLU A 895 -17.45 -30.65 -71.86
C GLU A 895 -17.15 -29.47 -70.92
N LEU A 896 -16.66 -29.80 -69.73
CA LEU A 896 -16.21 -28.85 -68.72
C LEU A 896 -14.75 -29.13 -68.38
N THR A 897 -13.88 -28.13 -68.47
CA THR A 897 -12.49 -28.23 -68.04
C THR A 897 -12.34 -27.61 -66.65
N VAL A 898 -11.79 -28.38 -65.73
CA VAL A 898 -11.48 -27.96 -64.37
C VAL A 898 -9.96 -27.93 -64.20
N LYS A 899 -9.44 -26.78 -63.79
CA LYS A 899 -8.03 -26.56 -63.48
C LYS A 899 -7.88 -26.07 -62.05
N PHE A 900 -6.91 -26.64 -61.33
CA PHE A 900 -6.60 -26.35 -59.94
C PHE A 900 -5.09 -26.42 -59.75
N ALA A 901 -4.53 -25.36 -59.18
CA ALA A 901 -3.10 -25.21 -58.95
C ALA A 901 -2.72 -25.64 -57.52
N GLY A 902 -2.94 -26.92 -57.18
CA GLY A 902 -2.57 -27.50 -55.89
C GLY A 902 -2.23 -29.01 -55.97
N THR A 903 -1.28 -29.46 -55.15
CA THR A 903 -0.68 -30.80 -55.20
C THR A 903 -0.99 -31.63 -53.96
N VAL A 904 -2.27 -32.00 -53.79
CA VAL A 904 -2.72 -33.01 -52.81
C VAL A 904 -2.94 -34.34 -53.54
N ALA A 905 -2.58 -35.49 -52.95
CA ALA A 905 -2.82 -36.79 -53.58
C ALA A 905 -4.29 -37.24 -53.42
N GLY A 906 -4.85 -37.92 -54.43
CA GLY A 906 -6.20 -38.50 -54.35
C GLY A 906 -7.37 -37.52 -54.50
N GLN A 907 -7.15 -36.37 -55.14
CA GLN A 907 -8.17 -35.34 -55.36
C GLN A 907 -9.32 -35.85 -56.26
N GLN A 908 -10.54 -35.36 -56.02
CA GLN A 908 -11.72 -35.68 -56.82
C GLN A 908 -12.53 -34.43 -57.16
N VAL A 909 -13.00 -34.36 -58.41
CA VAL A 909 -14.02 -33.39 -58.81
C VAL A 909 -15.40 -34.03 -58.66
N GLN A 910 -16.31 -33.30 -58.03
CA GLN A 910 -17.70 -33.71 -57.81
C GLN A 910 -18.64 -32.63 -58.34
N ILE A 911 -19.66 -33.02 -59.12
CA ILE A 911 -20.73 -32.13 -59.58
C ILE A 911 -22.04 -32.56 -58.96
N PHE A 912 -22.77 -31.61 -58.39
CA PHE A 912 -24.07 -31.80 -57.77
C PHE A 912 -25.14 -31.00 -58.51
N ASN A 913 -26.33 -31.59 -58.67
CA ASN A 913 -27.50 -30.87 -59.19
C ASN A 913 -28.10 -29.93 -58.13
N GLN A 914 -29.15 -29.17 -58.48
CA GLN A 914 -29.78 -28.20 -57.57
C GLN A 914 -30.43 -28.84 -56.33
N LEU A 915 -30.75 -30.13 -56.37
CA LEU A 915 -31.26 -30.89 -55.24
C LEU A 915 -30.14 -31.43 -54.33
N GLY A 916 -28.87 -31.16 -54.66
CA GLY A 916 -27.70 -31.64 -53.91
C GLY A 916 -27.32 -33.09 -54.19
N GLN A 917 -27.88 -33.70 -55.24
CA GLN A 917 -27.53 -35.07 -55.64
C GLN A 917 -26.25 -35.06 -56.47
N LEU A 918 -25.31 -35.96 -56.15
CA LEU A 918 -24.06 -36.12 -56.89
C LEU A 918 -24.34 -36.74 -58.26
N VAL A 919 -24.04 -36.01 -59.32
CA VAL A 919 -24.29 -36.43 -60.71
C VAL A 919 -23.01 -36.79 -61.47
N VAL A 920 -21.86 -36.23 -61.07
CA VAL A 920 -20.55 -36.60 -61.63
C VAL A 920 -19.53 -36.68 -60.51
N ARG A 921 -18.70 -37.74 -60.52
CA ARG A 921 -17.52 -37.86 -59.67
C ARG A 921 -16.37 -38.44 -60.50
N VAL A 922 -15.27 -37.71 -60.57
CA VAL A 922 -14.05 -38.18 -61.23
C VAL A 922 -12.82 -37.89 -60.39
N PRO A 923 -11.76 -38.71 -60.47
CA PRO A 923 -10.47 -38.33 -59.94
C PRO A 923 -9.96 -37.08 -60.68
N TYR A 924 -9.44 -36.11 -59.92
CA TYR A 924 -8.84 -34.92 -60.49
C TYR A 924 -7.41 -35.23 -60.95
N GLN A 925 -7.16 -34.95 -62.22
CA GLN A 925 -5.82 -34.84 -62.80
C GLN A 925 -5.52 -33.34 -63.01
N PRO A 926 -4.25 -32.91 -63.14
CA PRO A 926 -3.85 -31.49 -63.19
C PRO A 926 -4.64 -30.60 -64.17
N GLN A 927 -5.31 -31.21 -65.14
CA GLN A 927 -6.46 -30.67 -65.84
C GLN A 927 -7.49 -31.80 -66.04
N ALA A 928 -8.66 -31.70 -65.41
CA ALA A 928 -9.74 -32.69 -65.60
C ALA A 928 -10.72 -32.19 -66.66
N ARG A 929 -10.97 -33.00 -67.70
CA ARG A 929 -12.03 -32.77 -68.68
C ARG A 929 -13.20 -33.68 -68.37
N LEU A 930 -14.37 -33.08 -68.20
CA LEU A 930 -15.59 -33.74 -67.80
C LEU A 930 -16.58 -33.70 -68.97
N GLY A 931 -16.90 -34.87 -69.54
CA GLY A 931 -18.01 -34.99 -70.47
C GLY A 931 -19.33 -34.82 -69.73
N ILE A 932 -20.06 -33.76 -70.03
CA ILE A 932 -21.30 -33.36 -69.33
C ILE A 932 -22.53 -33.34 -70.25
N SER A 933 -22.38 -33.76 -71.50
CA SER A 933 -23.45 -33.78 -72.52
C SER A 933 -24.69 -34.58 -72.12
N HIS A 934 -24.54 -35.53 -71.19
CA HIS A 934 -25.64 -36.34 -70.65
C HIS A 934 -26.43 -35.63 -69.53
N LEU A 935 -25.94 -34.50 -69.00
CA LEU A 935 -26.61 -33.74 -67.96
C LEU A 935 -27.65 -32.77 -68.57
N PRO A 936 -28.87 -32.65 -68.01
CA PRO A 936 -29.85 -31.67 -68.46
C PRO A 936 -29.36 -30.21 -68.28
N PRO A 937 -29.80 -29.26 -69.12
CA PRO A 937 -29.51 -27.83 -68.93
C PRO A 937 -29.95 -27.35 -67.54
N GLY A 938 -29.11 -26.57 -66.86
CA GLY A 938 -29.38 -26.11 -65.50
C GLY A 938 -28.12 -25.66 -64.75
N LEU A 939 -28.30 -25.15 -63.54
CA LEU A 939 -27.20 -24.71 -62.67
C LEU A 939 -26.75 -25.85 -61.75
N TYR A 940 -25.45 -26.12 -61.75
CA TYR A 940 -24.80 -27.17 -60.95
C TYR A 940 -23.75 -26.58 -60.00
N GLN A 941 -23.43 -27.32 -58.93
CA GLN A 941 -22.35 -26.99 -58.02
C GLN A 941 -21.17 -27.95 -58.23
N LEU A 942 -19.99 -27.40 -58.44
CA LEU A 942 -18.74 -28.13 -58.61
C LEU A 942 -17.87 -27.99 -57.35
N ARG A 943 -17.45 -29.12 -56.80
CA ARG A 943 -16.55 -29.20 -55.65
C ARG A 943 -15.29 -29.97 -56.00
N LEU A 944 -14.15 -29.48 -55.54
CA LEU A 944 -12.90 -30.22 -55.54
C LEU A 944 -12.59 -30.63 -54.09
N VAL A 945 -12.42 -31.93 -53.87
CA VAL A 945 -12.20 -32.51 -52.54
C VAL A 945 -10.95 -33.40 -52.52
N ASP A 946 -10.38 -33.64 -51.35
CA ASP A 946 -9.30 -34.61 -51.16
C ASP A 946 -9.82 -36.06 -51.03
N ALA A 947 -8.91 -37.01 -50.78
CA ALA A 947 -9.22 -38.42 -50.61
C ALA A 947 -10.14 -38.72 -49.41
N HIS A 948 -10.27 -37.79 -48.46
CA HIS A 948 -11.13 -37.88 -47.28
C HIS A 948 -12.44 -37.08 -47.42
N GLY A 949 -12.68 -36.46 -48.58
CA GLY A 949 -13.89 -35.71 -48.89
C GLY A 949 -13.90 -34.26 -48.37
N GLN A 950 -12.76 -33.74 -47.91
CA GLN A 950 -12.67 -32.35 -47.45
C GLN A 950 -12.50 -31.38 -48.64
N PRO A 951 -13.20 -30.24 -48.67
CA PRO A 951 -13.11 -29.29 -49.77
C PRO A 951 -11.75 -28.60 -49.81
N LEU A 952 -11.10 -28.64 -50.98
CA LEU A 952 -9.77 -28.07 -51.23
C LEU A 952 -9.81 -26.62 -51.74
N ALA A 953 -10.98 -26.15 -52.16
CA ALA A 953 -11.25 -24.79 -52.61
C ALA A 953 -12.75 -24.46 -52.42
N PRO A 954 -13.14 -23.17 -52.52
CA PRO A 954 -14.56 -22.80 -52.57
C PRO A 954 -15.32 -23.53 -53.68
N THR A 955 -16.63 -23.75 -53.47
CA THR A 955 -17.50 -24.39 -54.45
C THR A 955 -17.78 -23.47 -55.63
N GLU A 956 -17.62 -23.96 -56.85
CA GLU A 956 -17.88 -23.21 -58.08
C GLU A 956 -19.27 -23.49 -58.64
N LYS A 957 -19.92 -22.49 -59.23
CA LYS A 957 -21.22 -22.64 -59.90
C LYS A 957 -21.01 -22.83 -61.39
N VAL A 958 -21.59 -23.87 -61.96
CA VAL A 958 -21.45 -24.23 -63.37
C VAL A 958 -22.82 -24.25 -64.02
N LEU A 959 -23.04 -23.38 -65.01
CA LEU A 959 -24.23 -23.40 -65.83
C LEU A 959 -24.02 -24.36 -67.00
N ILE A 960 -24.87 -25.38 -67.13
CA ILE A 960 -24.92 -26.25 -68.32
C ILE A 960 -26.00 -25.71 -69.24
N ALA A 961 -25.62 -25.33 -70.46
CA ALA A 961 -26.50 -24.78 -71.49
C ALA A 961 -26.48 -25.71 -72.72
N ARG A 962 -27.60 -25.84 -73.44
CA ARG A 962 -27.66 -26.64 -74.68
C ARG A 962 -27.37 -25.79 -75.90
#